data_AF-A0A1G1CM24-F1
#
_entry.id   AF-A0A1G1CM24-F1
#
_cell.length_a   1.000
_cell.length_b   1.000
_cell.length_c   1.000
_cell.angle_alpha   90.00
_cell.angle_beta   90.00
_cell.angle_gamma   90.00
#
_symmetry.space_group_name_H-M   'P 1'
#
loop_
_entity.id
_entity.type
_entity.pdbx_description
1 polymer ?
#
loop_
_entity_poly.entity_id
_entity_poly.type
_entity_poly.pdbx_seq_one_letter_code
_entity_poly.pdbx_strand_id
1 'polypeptide(L)'
;MIVKVSGLIINLVLGYWLFISPVAAQTVYYVATTGNDSDPGSESQPWRTIQKAANTMVAGDMVTVMAGSFPERINITRSGSSELPITFQAQGTAITKGFKITASYITVKGFEIANTDYVRWDSGTSAGVYIHGAFNTIEHNYIHDATLGGLKLHGPPQDPTTTHHNSILNNRLYHNEMVGIDVNGRDNLIEGNEVWGTVQCHPALVAIEGPGCPNYSAVNGLDADGMRFFGQGHTFKKNNIHDIRISPPESVNPHIDCFQTWAGTNNELAQDILFEQNYCENLNQSMHAFMLAGGTNNLTIKNNIFKAYGGINTGGGADYLYVYNNVFANSLSYYQYAGAIGLESVAHAKIFNNIFYDQPYHTVTAIGDTSNIEIDYNLAYNSNGTTPHCIQWGNYDTCLPTPNHQLWQVDPQFVNPSSGNFHLKTGSPAINAGADLSLSGVNNDYDGVVRPQGSGFDIGAYEYLSTGNTYYVDSSNGSDSNSGTSESSPWQTLSKVNSLPFQPGDNILFKRGSSWTGPASTGSAALDITSPGNSTNPITFSAYGAGPLPVITTPGTDNRTRVVRVRADWIIIEYLKLENAHGGGVDLETGSDNNIVRNNEITNTGFGIGISGQFNQVNHDYIHDLHMFTNTPGGNDDVGAIGVSLNNASNNEVSYNRIIRAIAPSYDYNTDGGVVEWWANSDNNYVHHNWGEASNGFFEVGGRSGNHALNNVVAYNVSLNNRSFSHLHVGGTFAVDANFRVENNTIIETQSHDPTVWAMISFSGTPQPNSYILRNNLFLIDDVLFISPADSRGWVFTHENNLYQFLDFRNILGFSLNSGEKITDIRFKDYLNQDFHLLSSSPAINTGLDLSYTRDYDDQDVPYGPFPDIGAYEYVVKSPSTTPTPSPTPPPETDLDGDLDTDFLDLLRLILGFGAGGLADFNHTGLVDIFDFNLLIQNW
;
A
#
# COMPACT_ATOMS: atom_id res chain seq x y z
N MET A 1 5.84 61.27 -35.56
CA MET A 1 5.19 60.06 -35.02
C MET A 1 6.29 59.29 -34.28
N ILE A 2 6.50 59.63 -33.01
CA ILE A 2 7.60 59.11 -32.17
C ILE A 2 7.01 58.91 -30.78
N VAL A 3 7.02 57.66 -30.32
CA VAL A 3 6.63 57.24 -28.97
C VAL A 3 7.71 57.71 -28.00
N LYS A 4 7.30 58.49 -26.99
CA LYS A 4 8.12 58.87 -25.83
C LYS A 4 7.75 57.97 -24.66
N VAL A 5 8.73 57.22 -24.17
CA VAL A 5 8.73 56.59 -22.84
C VAL A 5 9.07 57.67 -21.82
N SER A 6 8.30 57.81 -20.74
CA SER A 6 8.68 58.48 -19.48
C SER A 6 7.67 58.16 -18.36
N GLY A 7 8.09 57.31 -17.41
CA GLY A 7 8.01 57.49 -15.95
C GLY A 7 6.72 57.89 -15.20
N LEU A 8 6.55 57.18 -14.08
CA LEU A 8 5.92 57.55 -12.80
C LEU A 8 4.41 57.30 -12.63
N ILE A 9 4.07 56.18 -11.97
CA ILE A 9 2.90 56.10 -11.08
C ILE A 9 3.37 55.55 -9.73
N ILE A 10 3.20 56.40 -8.72
CA ILE A 10 3.29 56.12 -7.29
C ILE A 10 2.19 55.12 -6.94
N ASN A 11 2.54 53.93 -6.44
CA ASN A 11 1.58 53.03 -5.79
C ASN A 11 1.79 53.06 -4.28
N LEU A 12 0.69 53.33 -3.59
CA LEU A 12 0.55 53.34 -2.15
C LEU A 12 1.00 52.01 -1.54
N VAL A 13 1.75 52.12 -0.44
CA VAL A 13 1.90 51.07 0.56
C VAL A 13 0.54 50.85 1.23
N LEU A 14 -0.18 49.83 0.77
CA LEU A 14 -1.28 49.20 1.52
C LEU A 14 -0.71 47.90 2.07
N GLY A 15 -0.50 47.86 3.39
CA GLY A 15 -0.03 46.67 4.09
C GLY A 15 -1.01 45.52 3.89
N TYR A 16 -0.58 44.48 3.19
CA TYR A 16 -1.18 43.16 3.29
C TYR A 16 -0.77 42.58 4.63
N TRP A 17 -1.63 42.76 5.64
CA TRP A 17 -1.68 41.82 6.74
C TRP A 17 -2.20 40.50 6.16
N LEU A 18 -1.30 39.51 6.04
CA LEU A 18 -1.68 38.12 5.90
C LEU A 18 -2.48 37.76 7.17
N PHE A 19 -3.80 37.87 7.08
CA PHE A 19 -4.68 37.14 7.98
C PHE A 19 -4.53 35.66 7.62
N ILE A 20 -3.60 34.99 8.29
CA ILE A 20 -3.71 33.54 8.47
C ILE A 20 -4.99 33.38 9.31
N SER A 21 -6.11 33.14 8.63
CA SER A 21 -7.30 32.69 9.35
C SER A 21 -6.92 31.33 9.96
N PRO A 22 -7.07 31.13 11.29
CA PRO A 22 -6.87 29.80 11.84
C PRO A 22 -7.80 28.85 11.10
N VAL A 23 -7.25 27.77 10.56
CA VAL A 23 -8.07 26.62 10.15
C VAL A 23 -8.86 26.24 11.41
N ALA A 24 -10.17 26.45 11.38
CA ALA A 24 -11.02 26.07 12.50
C ALA A 24 -10.85 24.57 12.71
N ALA A 25 -10.55 24.16 13.93
CA ALA A 25 -10.48 22.75 14.29
C ALA A 25 -11.81 22.07 13.92
N GLN A 26 -11.74 20.89 13.28
CA GLN A 26 -12.90 20.07 12.95
C GLN A 26 -13.73 19.84 14.22
N THR A 27 -14.98 20.30 14.23
CA THR A 27 -15.89 20.01 15.34
C THR A 27 -16.57 18.66 15.09
N VAL A 28 -16.42 17.74 16.03
CA VAL A 28 -17.03 16.40 15.97
C VAL A 28 -18.26 16.37 16.89
N TYR A 29 -19.40 16.04 16.31
CA TYR A 29 -20.67 15.85 17.01
C TYR A 29 -21.05 14.37 17.08
N TYR A 30 -21.96 14.04 17.98
CA TYR A 30 -22.43 12.68 18.22
C TYR A 30 -23.95 12.63 18.19
N VAL A 31 -24.50 11.60 17.55
CA VAL A 31 -25.92 11.29 17.52
C VAL A 31 -26.15 9.89 18.06
N ALA A 32 -27.08 9.71 18.99
CA ALA A 32 -27.47 8.41 19.53
C ALA A 32 -28.98 8.38 19.79
N THR A 33 -29.59 7.19 19.69
CA THR A 33 -31.03 7.01 19.94
C THR A 33 -31.47 7.39 21.37
N THR A 34 -30.52 7.37 22.32
CA THR A 34 -30.69 7.78 23.72
C THR A 34 -30.42 9.27 23.97
N GLY A 35 -29.98 10.03 22.96
CA GLY A 35 -29.63 11.44 23.06
C GLY A 35 -30.83 12.38 23.15
N ASN A 36 -30.55 13.69 23.13
CA ASN A 36 -31.55 14.77 23.12
C ASN A 36 -31.10 15.91 22.20
N ASP A 37 -31.97 16.37 21.29
CA ASP A 37 -31.63 17.45 20.33
C ASP A 37 -31.46 18.85 20.97
N SER A 38 -31.74 18.95 22.27
CA SER A 38 -31.44 20.13 23.09
C SER A 38 -30.01 20.10 23.67
N ASP A 39 -29.32 18.96 23.61
CA ASP A 39 -27.96 18.78 24.10
C ASP A 39 -26.93 19.42 23.16
N PRO A 40 -25.67 19.63 23.60
CA PRO A 40 -24.63 20.23 22.76
C PRO A 40 -24.15 19.33 21.61
N GLY A 41 -24.49 18.03 21.58
CA GLY A 41 -24.02 17.09 20.57
C GLY A 41 -22.61 16.56 20.85
N SER A 42 -22.12 16.68 22.09
CA SER A 42 -20.86 16.05 22.53
C SER A 42 -21.05 14.53 22.74
N GLU A 43 -19.97 13.76 22.83
CA GLU A 43 -20.04 12.30 23.06
C GLU A 43 -20.85 11.94 24.32
N SER A 44 -20.64 12.67 25.42
CA SER A 44 -21.36 12.44 26.69
C SER A 44 -22.81 12.94 26.69
N GLN A 45 -23.17 13.82 25.74
CA GLN A 45 -24.49 14.43 25.61
C GLN A 45 -24.84 14.55 24.11
N PRO A 46 -25.10 13.41 23.45
CA PRO A 46 -25.30 13.35 22.01
C PRO A 46 -26.68 13.90 21.63
N TRP A 47 -26.79 14.38 20.40
CA TRP A 47 -28.10 14.66 19.81
C TRP A 47 -28.90 13.37 19.61
N ARG A 48 -30.22 13.51 19.52
CA ARG A 48 -31.13 12.38 19.31
C ARG A 48 -31.31 12.04 17.84
N THR A 49 -31.28 13.05 16.97
CA THR A 49 -31.66 12.91 15.56
C THR A 49 -30.50 13.25 14.62
N ILE A 50 -30.45 12.59 13.47
CA ILE A 50 -29.49 12.88 12.42
C ILE A 50 -29.87 14.19 11.72
N GLN A 51 -31.16 14.50 11.61
CA GLN A 51 -31.63 15.77 11.05
C GLN A 51 -31.17 16.98 11.90
N LYS A 52 -31.04 16.82 13.22
CA LYS A 52 -30.45 17.87 14.06
C LYS A 52 -29.02 18.18 13.63
N ALA A 53 -28.22 17.17 13.33
CA ALA A 53 -26.87 17.37 12.80
C ALA A 53 -26.90 18.07 11.43
N ALA A 54 -27.74 17.60 10.50
CA ALA A 54 -27.87 18.21 9.17
C ALA A 54 -28.32 19.68 9.19
N ASN A 55 -29.10 20.08 10.19
CA ASN A 55 -29.53 21.46 10.36
C ASN A 55 -28.47 22.37 11.02
N THR A 56 -27.50 21.78 11.73
CA THR A 56 -26.57 22.50 12.61
C THR A 56 -25.18 22.65 12.00
N MET A 57 -24.65 21.55 11.44
CA MET A 57 -23.26 21.48 10.99
C MET A 57 -22.95 22.48 9.88
N VAL A 58 -21.70 22.96 9.89
CA VAL A 58 -21.11 23.85 8.88
C VAL A 58 -19.90 23.19 8.22
N ALA A 59 -19.34 23.82 7.18
CA ALA A 59 -18.18 23.30 6.47
C ALA A 59 -17.05 22.89 7.43
N GLY A 60 -16.60 21.63 7.31
CA GLY A 60 -15.55 21.04 8.13
C GLY A 60 -16.05 20.21 9.32
N ASP A 61 -17.32 20.37 9.72
CA ASP A 61 -17.89 19.60 10.81
C ASP A 61 -18.12 18.13 10.42
N MET A 62 -18.09 17.28 11.44
CA MET A 62 -18.40 15.85 11.32
C MET A 62 -19.41 15.44 12.38
N VAL A 63 -20.28 14.47 12.06
CA VAL A 63 -21.11 13.77 13.03
C VAL A 63 -20.87 12.26 13.01
N THR A 64 -20.63 11.69 14.18
CA THR A 64 -20.62 10.24 14.43
C THR A 64 -22.00 9.80 14.90
N VAL A 65 -22.68 8.97 14.11
CA VAL A 65 -23.99 8.41 14.41
C VAL A 65 -23.82 7.01 14.96
N MET A 66 -24.11 6.85 16.26
CA MET A 66 -24.01 5.58 16.96
C MET A 66 -25.04 4.58 16.45
N ALA A 67 -24.76 3.28 16.60
CA ALA A 67 -25.66 2.21 16.22
C ALA A 67 -27.09 2.40 16.79
N GLY A 68 -28.09 2.15 15.94
CA GLY A 68 -29.50 2.34 16.29
C GLY A 68 -30.38 2.58 15.08
N SER A 69 -31.70 2.60 15.30
CA SER A 69 -32.68 2.91 14.25
C SER A 69 -33.13 4.37 14.37
N PHE A 70 -32.92 5.11 13.28
CA PHE A 70 -33.31 6.50 13.12
C PHE A 70 -34.36 6.56 12.02
N PRO A 71 -35.68 6.61 12.34
CA PRO A 71 -36.75 6.57 11.35
C PRO A 71 -36.93 7.91 10.62
N GLU A 72 -35.82 8.52 10.22
CA GLU A 72 -35.70 9.83 9.61
C GLU A 72 -35.40 9.68 8.11
N ARG A 73 -35.99 10.55 7.31
CA ARG A 73 -35.52 10.87 5.97
C ARG A 73 -34.73 12.17 6.09
N ILE A 74 -33.40 12.10 5.98
CA ILE A 74 -32.53 13.24 6.28
C ILE A 74 -32.47 14.15 5.06
N ASN A 75 -32.77 15.42 5.25
CA ASN A 75 -32.64 16.46 4.24
C ASN A 75 -31.39 17.32 4.53
N ILE A 76 -30.42 17.28 3.61
CA ILE A 76 -29.15 18.01 3.71
C ILE A 76 -29.16 19.14 2.67
N THR A 77 -29.24 20.37 3.15
CA THR A 77 -29.31 21.59 2.32
C THR A 77 -28.16 22.56 2.59
N ARG A 78 -27.26 22.24 3.52
CA ARG A 78 -26.09 23.06 3.87
C ARG A 78 -24.87 22.44 3.23
N SER A 79 -24.10 23.22 2.46
CA SER A 79 -22.89 22.75 1.79
C SER A 79 -21.65 22.87 2.67
N GLY A 80 -20.70 21.97 2.46
CA GLY A 80 -19.31 22.17 2.87
C GLY A 80 -18.54 23.05 1.87
N SER A 81 -17.21 22.98 1.91
CA SER A 81 -16.32 23.51 0.87
C SER A 81 -15.34 22.43 0.38
N SER A 82 -14.58 22.74 -0.66
CA SER A 82 -13.53 21.87 -1.22
C SER A 82 -12.48 21.45 -0.20
N GLU A 83 -12.16 22.32 0.75
CA GLU A 83 -11.16 22.06 1.80
C GLU A 83 -11.79 21.46 3.07
N LEU A 84 -13.10 21.66 3.26
CA LEU A 84 -13.82 21.38 4.50
C LEU A 84 -15.22 20.81 4.20
N PRO A 85 -15.32 19.54 3.77
CA PRO A 85 -16.61 18.88 3.56
C PRO A 85 -17.37 18.70 4.89
N ILE A 86 -18.69 18.53 4.81
CA ILE A 86 -19.51 18.12 5.96
C ILE A 86 -19.64 16.61 5.95
N THR A 87 -19.28 15.95 7.06
CA THR A 87 -19.23 14.48 7.13
C THR A 87 -20.30 13.90 8.05
N PHE A 88 -21.07 12.94 7.53
CA PHE A 88 -21.96 12.07 8.29
C PHE A 88 -21.38 10.66 8.28
N GLN A 89 -21.05 10.12 9.45
CA GLN A 89 -20.44 8.80 9.60
C GLN A 89 -21.23 7.94 10.59
N ALA A 90 -21.57 6.72 10.21
CA ALA A 90 -22.09 5.74 11.15
C ALA A 90 -20.95 5.05 11.93
N GLN A 91 -21.19 4.76 13.21
CA GLN A 91 -20.36 3.89 14.05
C GLN A 91 -21.21 2.68 14.50
N GLY A 92 -20.96 1.54 13.87
CA GLY A 92 -21.85 0.37 13.92
C GLY A 92 -23.08 0.54 13.02
N THR A 93 -24.09 -0.31 13.20
CA THR A 93 -25.29 -0.31 12.34
C THR A 93 -26.24 0.84 12.69
N ALA A 94 -26.14 1.96 11.97
CA ALA A 94 -27.09 3.07 12.02
C ALA A 94 -28.07 2.97 10.84
N ILE A 95 -29.34 2.65 11.14
CA ILE A 95 -30.38 2.40 10.14
C ILE A 95 -31.21 3.67 9.93
N THR A 96 -31.38 4.11 8.68
CA THR A 96 -32.15 5.31 8.31
C THR A 96 -33.06 5.10 7.10
N LYS A 97 -34.07 5.97 6.90
CA LYS A 97 -34.91 5.99 5.69
C LYS A 97 -34.25 6.65 4.48
N GLY A 98 -33.02 7.12 4.65
CA GLY A 98 -32.18 7.61 3.56
C GLY A 98 -31.91 9.11 3.59
N PHE A 99 -31.22 9.56 2.55
CA PHE A 99 -30.69 10.92 2.44
C PHE A 99 -31.20 11.61 1.19
N LYS A 100 -31.67 12.85 1.34
CA LYS A 100 -31.91 13.81 0.26
C LYS A 100 -30.87 14.92 0.38
N ILE A 101 -29.97 14.98 -0.59
CA ILE A 101 -28.82 15.90 -0.60
C ILE A 101 -29.04 16.88 -1.75
N THR A 102 -29.34 18.14 -1.42
CA THR A 102 -29.38 19.24 -2.40
C THR A 102 -28.24 20.24 -2.17
N ALA A 103 -27.22 19.80 -1.45
CA ALA A 103 -26.03 20.54 -1.10
C ALA A 103 -24.80 19.97 -1.82
N SER A 104 -23.67 20.64 -1.65
CA SER A 104 -22.37 20.22 -2.20
C SER A 104 -21.35 19.96 -1.10
N TYR A 105 -20.32 19.19 -1.40
CA TYR A 105 -19.25 18.83 -0.45
C TYR A 105 -19.76 18.12 0.80
N ILE A 106 -20.63 17.13 0.60
CA ILE A 106 -21.19 16.27 1.65
C ILE A 106 -20.61 14.86 1.54
N THR A 107 -20.17 14.32 2.68
CA THR A 107 -19.76 12.92 2.80
C THR A 107 -20.78 12.16 3.63
N VAL A 108 -21.30 11.04 3.11
CA VAL A 108 -22.18 10.10 3.84
C VAL A 108 -21.55 8.71 3.81
N LYS A 109 -21.19 8.17 4.99
CA LYS A 109 -20.51 6.88 5.06
C LYS A 109 -20.98 5.92 6.15
N GLY A 110 -21.04 4.64 5.80
CA GLY A 110 -21.24 3.52 6.73
C GLY A 110 -22.69 3.24 7.15
N PHE A 111 -23.69 3.90 6.55
CA PHE A 111 -25.09 3.74 6.96
C PHE A 111 -25.75 2.51 6.37
N GLU A 112 -26.71 1.95 7.11
CA GLU A 112 -27.74 1.07 6.57
C GLU A 112 -28.96 1.92 6.19
N ILE A 113 -29.40 1.84 4.93
CA ILE A 113 -30.45 2.68 4.36
C ILE A 113 -31.55 1.77 3.84
N ALA A 114 -32.72 1.81 4.48
CA ALA A 114 -33.85 0.95 4.18
C ALA A 114 -35.18 1.58 4.61
N ASN A 115 -36.30 0.91 4.36
CA ASN A 115 -37.64 1.39 4.73
C ASN A 115 -37.94 2.80 4.18
N THR A 116 -37.52 3.07 2.94
CA THR A 116 -37.76 4.36 2.30
C THR A 116 -39.24 4.68 2.23
N ASP A 117 -39.60 5.95 2.38
CA ASP A 117 -40.99 6.37 2.24
C ASP A 117 -41.48 6.12 0.81
N TYR A 118 -42.68 5.55 0.68
CA TYR A 118 -43.33 5.38 -0.60
C TYR A 118 -44.18 6.62 -0.92
N VAL A 119 -43.65 7.52 -1.73
CA VAL A 119 -44.39 8.68 -2.21
C VAL A 119 -44.62 8.56 -3.71
N ARG A 120 -45.89 8.38 -4.12
CA ARG A 120 -46.27 8.39 -5.54
C ARG A 120 -45.92 9.76 -6.14
N TRP A 121 -45.13 9.77 -7.21
CA TRP A 121 -44.72 10.96 -8.00
C TRP A 121 -43.64 11.87 -7.42
N ASP A 122 -42.68 11.32 -6.69
CA ASP A 122 -41.83 12.15 -5.86
C ASP A 122 -40.44 12.55 -6.42
N SER A 123 -40.23 13.86 -6.31
CA SER A 123 -39.04 14.72 -6.17
C SER A 123 -37.84 14.27 -5.28
N GLY A 124 -37.48 12.99 -5.29
CA GLY A 124 -36.22 12.53 -4.67
C GLY A 124 -36.27 12.17 -3.18
N THR A 125 -37.45 11.84 -2.66
CA THR A 125 -37.74 11.40 -1.28
C THR A 125 -37.99 9.88 -1.16
N SER A 126 -37.99 9.12 -2.27
CA SER A 126 -38.31 7.68 -2.28
C SER A 126 -37.14 6.77 -2.68
N ALA A 127 -36.03 7.35 -3.17
CA ALA A 127 -34.76 6.63 -3.36
C ALA A 127 -34.02 6.51 -2.02
N GLY A 128 -33.17 5.49 -1.84
CA GLY A 128 -32.33 5.37 -0.64
C GLY A 128 -31.44 6.59 -0.44
N VAL A 129 -30.69 6.99 -1.47
CA VAL A 129 -29.95 8.26 -1.51
C VAL A 129 -30.33 9.02 -2.77
N TYR A 130 -30.62 10.31 -2.62
CA TYR A 130 -30.90 11.23 -3.72
C TYR A 130 -29.95 12.42 -3.66
N ILE A 131 -29.33 12.77 -4.79
CA ILE A 131 -28.36 13.86 -4.92
C ILE A 131 -28.80 14.83 -6.02
N HIS A 132 -28.91 16.11 -5.68
CA HIS A 132 -29.05 17.24 -6.60
C HIS A 132 -28.06 18.33 -6.21
N GLY A 133 -26.77 18.03 -6.38
CA GLY A 133 -25.65 18.85 -5.92
C GLY A 133 -24.32 18.25 -6.38
N ALA A 134 -23.22 18.89 -6.02
CA ALA A 134 -21.91 18.59 -6.60
C ALA A 134 -20.84 18.22 -5.55
N PHE A 135 -19.80 17.52 -5.98
CA PHE A 135 -18.65 17.17 -5.11
C PHE A 135 -19.04 16.43 -3.83
N ASN A 136 -20.10 15.62 -3.88
CA ASN A 136 -20.51 14.79 -2.74
C ASN A 136 -19.88 13.40 -2.81
N THR A 137 -19.62 12.79 -1.67
CA THR A 137 -19.09 11.43 -1.54
C THR A 137 -20.08 10.55 -0.79
N ILE A 138 -20.56 9.49 -1.43
CA ILE A 138 -21.42 8.47 -0.80
C ILE A 138 -20.64 7.17 -0.78
N GLU A 139 -20.23 6.69 0.40
CA GLU A 139 -19.32 5.56 0.49
C GLU A 139 -19.66 4.52 1.55
N HIS A 140 -19.38 3.24 1.27
CA HIS A 140 -19.50 2.15 2.25
C HIS A 140 -20.89 2.03 2.91
N ASN A 141 -21.96 2.44 2.22
CA ASN A 141 -23.33 2.30 2.72
C ASN A 141 -23.96 0.99 2.24
N TYR A 142 -24.87 0.43 3.03
CA TYR A 142 -25.72 -0.69 2.64
C TYR A 142 -27.15 -0.19 2.38
N ILE A 143 -27.56 -0.16 1.12
CA ILE A 143 -28.86 0.39 0.67
C ILE A 143 -29.74 -0.76 0.19
N HIS A 144 -30.87 -1.00 0.86
CA HIS A 144 -31.72 -2.11 0.48
C HIS A 144 -33.22 -1.84 0.65
N ASP A 145 -34.01 -2.58 -0.11
CA ASP A 145 -35.48 -2.47 -0.12
C ASP A 145 -35.97 -1.02 -0.32
N ALA A 146 -35.25 -0.24 -1.14
CA ALA A 146 -35.67 1.11 -1.49
C ALA A 146 -36.79 1.06 -2.55
N THR A 147 -37.80 1.90 -2.37
CA THR A 147 -39.05 1.84 -3.14
C THR A 147 -39.03 2.53 -4.49
N LEU A 148 -38.03 3.38 -4.79
CA LEU A 148 -37.87 4.01 -6.11
C LEU A 148 -36.38 4.21 -6.43
N GLY A 149 -35.61 3.13 -6.38
CA GLY A 149 -34.19 3.07 -6.68
C GLY A 149 -33.28 3.18 -5.45
N GLY A 150 -32.13 2.52 -5.51
CA GLY A 150 -31.17 2.55 -4.41
C GLY A 150 -30.51 3.93 -4.26
N LEU A 151 -29.83 4.38 -5.31
CA LEU A 151 -29.13 5.67 -5.33
C LEU A 151 -29.41 6.43 -6.63
N LYS A 152 -29.75 7.72 -6.52
CA LYS A 152 -30.11 8.57 -7.67
C LYS A 152 -29.36 9.89 -7.67
N LEU A 153 -28.60 10.14 -8.73
CA LEU A 153 -28.05 11.44 -9.07
C LEU A 153 -29.01 12.09 -10.05
N HIS A 154 -29.58 13.23 -9.66
CA HIS A 154 -30.56 13.96 -10.47
C HIS A 154 -29.91 15.15 -11.15
N GLY A 155 -29.82 15.11 -12.47
CA GLY A 155 -29.28 16.18 -13.31
C GLY A 155 -30.01 16.17 -14.64
N PRO A 156 -31.30 16.56 -14.66
CA PRO A 156 -32.16 16.42 -15.83
C PRO A 156 -31.70 17.37 -16.95
N PRO A 157 -32.15 17.20 -18.21
CA PRO A 157 -31.74 18.04 -19.35
C PRO A 157 -31.94 19.55 -19.15
N GLN A 158 -32.86 19.95 -18.27
CA GLN A 158 -33.13 21.36 -17.97
C GLN A 158 -32.14 21.95 -16.95
N ASP A 159 -31.42 21.10 -16.21
CA ASP A 159 -30.44 21.45 -15.18
C ASP A 159 -29.29 20.42 -15.11
N PRO A 160 -28.56 20.17 -16.21
CA PRO A 160 -27.60 19.07 -16.27
C PRO A 160 -26.29 19.36 -15.54
N THR A 161 -26.03 20.64 -15.22
CA THR A 161 -24.78 21.08 -14.62
C THR A 161 -24.83 21.21 -13.10
N THR A 162 -25.98 21.03 -12.46
CA THR A 162 -26.06 21.13 -10.99
C THR A 162 -25.49 19.89 -10.30
N THR A 163 -25.70 18.71 -10.87
CA THR A 163 -25.21 17.45 -10.30
C THR A 163 -23.96 17.01 -11.03
N HIS A 164 -22.81 17.26 -10.40
CA HIS A 164 -21.54 16.94 -11.02
C HIS A 164 -20.43 16.59 -10.03
N HIS A 165 -19.41 15.87 -10.51
CA HIS A 165 -18.21 15.53 -9.73
C HIS A 165 -18.53 14.82 -8.41
N ASN A 166 -19.63 14.07 -8.34
CA ASN A 166 -19.95 13.26 -7.17
C ASN A 166 -19.22 11.92 -7.26
N SER A 167 -18.86 11.36 -6.10
CA SER A 167 -18.18 10.07 -5.97
C SER A 167 -19.07 9.08 -5.22
N ILE A 168 -19.47 8.01 -5.91
CA ILE A 168 -20.29 6.92 -5.36
C ILE A 168 -19.39 5.69 -5.24
N LEU A 169 -18.93 5.40 -4.03
CA LEU A 169 -17.78 4.52 -3.78
C LEU A 169 -18.14 3.33 -2.88
N ASN A 170 -17.88 2.10 -3.31
CA ASN A 170 -17.94 0.91 -2.44
C ASN A 170 -19.27 0.72 -1.68
N ASN A 171 -20.40 1.12 -2.26
CA ASN A 171 -21.72 0.90 -1.67
C ASN A 171 -22.26 -0.47 -2.06
N ARG A 172 -23.08 -1.05 -1.18
CA ARG A 172 -23.78 -2.32 -1.41
C ARG A 172 -25.27 -2.04 -1.57
N LEU A 173 -25.83 -2.37 -2.72
CA LEU A 173 -27.21 -2.05 -3.08
C LEU A 173 -27.98 -3.34 -3.39
N TYR A 174 -28.90 -3.70 -2.49
CA TYR A 174 -29.65 -4.95 -2.58
C TYR A 174 -31.14 -4.72 -2.76
N HIS A 175 -31.77 -5.45 -3.66
CA HIS A 175 -33.24 -5.59 -3.68
C HIS A 175 -34.00 -4.25 -3.76
N ASN A 176 -33.42 -3.30 -4.49
CA ASN A 176 -34.03 -1.99 -4.70
C ASN A 176 -35.01 -2.06 -5.88
N GLU A 177 -36.12 -1.34 -5.81
CA GLU A 177 -37.09 -1.25 -6.90
C GLU A 177 -36.54 -0.39 -8.06
N MET A 178 -36.86 -0.79 -9.30
CA MET A 178 -36.50 -0.12 -10.57
C MET A 178 -35.03 -0.21 -10.98
N VAL A 179 -34.12 0.22 -10.11
CA VAL A 179 -32.71 0.42 -10.45
C VAL A 179 -31.83 0.40 -9.19
N GLY A 180 -30.63 -0.18 -9.29
CA GLY A 180 -29.62 -0.01 -8.25
C GLY A 180 -29.14 1.45 -8.16
N ILE A 181 -28.47 1.91 -9.22
CA ILE A 181 -27.93 3.28 -9.30
C ILE A 181 -28.40 3.99 -10.58
N ASP A 182 -28.96 5.19 -10.45
CA ASP A 182 -29.39 6.06 -11.55
C ASP A 182 -28.49 7.30 -11.61
N VAL A 183 -27.72 7.44 -12.70
CA VAL A 183 -26.68 8.48 -12.84
C VAL A 183 -27.09 9.49 -13.90
N ASN A 184 -27.16 10.77 -13.51
CA ASN A 184 -27.37 11.90 -14.42
C ASN A 184 -26.37 13.01 -14.11
N GLY A 185 -26.25 13.98 -15.03
CA GLY A 185 -25.50 15.21 -14.84
C GLY A 185 -24.12 15.18 -15.50
N ARG A 186 -23.06 15.62 -14.81
CA ARG A 186 -21.70 15.71 -15.36
C ARG A 186 -20.60 15.08 -14.51
N ASP A 187 -19.63 14.41 -15.14
CA ASP A 187 -18.33 14.09 -14.54
C ASP A 187 -18.37 13.35 -13.19
N ASN A 188 -19.38 12.49 -12.97
CA ASN A 188 -19.51 11.71 -11.75
C ASN A 188 -18.66 10.42 -11.81
N LEU A 189 -18.14 10.00 -10.66
CA LEU A 189 -17.41 8.75 -10.48
C LEU A 189 -18.28 7.73 -9.73
N ILE A 190 -18.41 6.54 -10.30
CA ILE A 190 -19.17 5.42 -9.77
C ILE A 190 -18.20 4.25 -9.69
N GLU A 191 -17.65 4.00 -8.50
CA GLU A 191 -16.56 3.04 -8.33
C GLU A 191 -16.81 2.00 -7.23
N GLY A 192 -16.50 0.74 -7.52
CA GLY A 192 -16.46 -0.33 -6.51
C GLY A 192 -17.82 -0.73 -5.92
N ASN A 193 -18.94 -0.30 -6.50
CA ASN A 193 -20.27 -0.59 -5.94
C ASN A 193 -20.73 -2.01 -6.32
N GLU A 194 -21.41 -2.66 -5.39
CA GLU A 194 -22.07 -3.96 -5.58
C GLU A 194 -23.58 -3.74 -5.72
N VAL A 195 -24.17 -4.18 -6.83
CA VAL A 195 -25.62 -4.10 -7.08
C VAL A 195 -26.16 -5.50 -7.36
N TRP A 196 -27.14 -5.94 -6.57
CA TRP A 196 -27.75 -7.24 -6.79
C TRP A 196 -29.22 -7.32 -6.41
N GLY A 197 -29.93 -8.23 -7.09
CA GLY A 197 -31.32 -8.54 -6.78
C GLY A 197 -32.31 -7.40 -7.01
N THR A 198 -31.99 -6.37 -7.81
CA THR A 198 -32.96 -5.30 -8.17
C THR A 198 -34.29 -5.91 -8.62
N VAL A 199 -35.40 -5.31 -8.20
CA VAL A 199 -36.75 -5.81 -8.50
C VAL A 199 -37.58 -4.84 -9.31
N GLN A 200 -38.49 -5.40 -10.10
CA GLN A 200 -39.46 -4.62 -10.87
C GLN A 200 -40.40 -3.83 -9.95
N CYS A 201 -40.83 -4.47 -8.85
CA CYS A 201 -41.74 -3.85 -7.91
C CYS A 201 -41.41 -4.26 -6.49
N HIS A 202 -41.40 -3.29 -5.57
CA HIS A 202 -41.14 -3.55 -4.16
C HIS A 202 -42.24 -4.43 -3.52
N PRO A 203 -41.90 -5.35 -2.59
CA PRO A 203 -42.85 -6.27 -1.96
C PRO A 203 -44.09 -5.59 -1.35
N ALA A 204 -43.91 -4.40 -0.75
CA ALA A 204 -45.02 -3.64 -0.18
C ALA A 204 -46.06 -3.20 -1.23
N LEU A 205 -45.64 -2.96 -2.47
CA LEU A 205 -46.55 -2.63 -3.57
C LEU A 205 -47.16 -3.88 -4.18
N VAL A 206 -46.44 -4.99 -4.24
CA VAL A 206 -47.00 -6.29 -4.65
C VAL A 206 -48.19 -6.66 -3.76
N ALA A 207 -48.12 -6.38 -2.45
CA ALA A 207 -49.22 -6.61 -1.52
C ALA A 207 -50.48 -5.77 -1.84
N ILE A 208 -50.34 -4.65 -2.55
CA ILE A 208 -51.42 -3.72 -2.88
C ILE A 208 -51.94 -3.95 -4.31
N GLU A 209 -51.03 -4.06 -5.28
CA GLU A 209 -51.33 -4.07 -6.72
C GLU A 209 -51.31 -5.49 -7.32
N GLY A 210 -50.78 -6.48 -6.60
CA GLY A 210 -50.54 -7.84 -7.08
C GLY A 210 -49.17 -8.03 -7.78
N PRO A 211 -48.88 -9.25 -8.28
CA PRO A 211 -47.58 -9.58 -8.89
C PRO A 211 -47.22 -8.67 -10.07
N GLY A 212 -45.99 -8.15 -10.09
CA GLY A 212 -45.48 -7.22 -11.10
C GLY A 212 -46.13 -5.84 -11.07
N CYS A 213 -47.00 -5.58 -10.09
CA CYS A 213 -47.68 -4.31 -9.87
C CYS A 213 -48.28 -3.71 -11.16
N PRO A 214 -49.18 -4.42 -11.86
CA PRO A 214 -49.52 -4.18 -13.26
C PRO A 214 -50.08 -2.78 -13.51
N ASN A 215 -50.90 -2.25 -12.60
CA ASN A 215 -51.42 -0.88 -12.74
C ASN A 215 -50.33 0.17 -12.57
N TYR A 216 -49.34 -0.10 -11.70
CA TYR A 216 -48.24 0.82 -11.43
C TYR A 216 -47.19 0.74 -12.54
N SER A 217 -46.82 -0.47 -12.96
CA SER A 217 -45.90 -0.74 -14.07
C SER A 217 -46.37 -0.13 -15.39
N ALA A 218 -47.67 -0.25 -15.72
CA ALA A 218 -48.23 0.30 -16.95
C ALA A 218 -48.12 1.84 -17.07
N VAL A 219 -48.01 2.56 -15.94
CA VAL A 219 -47.92 4.02 -15.92
C VAL A 219 -46.48 4.50 -15.72
N ASN A 220 -45.64 3.73 -15.02
CA ASN A 220 -44.29 4.16 -14.62
C ASN A 220 -43.15 3.50 -15.38
N GLY A 221 -43.44 2.49 -16.22
CA GLY A 221 -42.38 1.75 -16.92
C GLY A 221 -41.41 1.10 -15.94
N LEU A 222 -41.94 0.43 -14.91
CA LEU A 222 -41.13 -0.26 -13.89
C LEU A 222 -40.25 -1.32 -14.54
N ASP A 223 -38.98 -1.35 -14.10
CA ASP A 223 -37.92 -2.21 -14.63
C ASP A 223 -37.06 -2.79 -13.51
N ALA A 224 -36.00 -3.53 -13.81
CA ALA A 224 -35.09 -4.01 -12.77
C ALA A 224 -33.62 -3.93 -13.22
N ASP A 225 -33.11 -2.72 -13.45
CA ASP A 225 -31.75 -2.53 -13.94
C ASP A 225 -30.69 -2.52 -12.82
N GLY A 226 -29.47 -2.89 -13.17
CA GLY A 226 -28.32 -2.67 -12.30
C GLY A 226 -28.04 -1.17 -12.15
N MET A 227 -27.65 -0.54 -13.25
CA MET A 227 -27.33 0.88 -13.31
C MET A 227 -27.90 1.55 -14.57
N ARG A 228 -28.35 2.79 -14.41
CA ARG A 228 -28.75 3.67 -15.51
C ARG A 228 -27.83 4.86 -15.59
N PHE A 229 -27.57 5.33 -16.80
CA PHE A 229 -26.62 6.42 -17.01
C PHE A 229 -27.08 7.39 -18.11
N PHE A 230 -26.98 8.68 -17.81
CA PHE A 230 -27.39 9.79 -18.67
C PHE A 230 -26.44 10.97 -18.45
N GLY A 231 -26.41 11.91 -19.40
CA GLY A 231 -25.50 13.05 -19.31
C GLY A 231 -24.07 12.69 -19.75
N GLN A 232 -23.06 13.37 -19.21
CA GLN A 232 -21.74 13.40 -19.84
C GLN A 232 -20.56 13.25 -18.88
N GLY A 233 -19.46 12.65 -19.34
CA GLY A 233 -18.16 12.68 -18.66
C GLY A 233 -18.02 11.68 -17.51
N HIS A 234 -18.99 10.79 -17.33
CA HIS A 234 -19.03 9.87 -16.19
C HIS A 234 -17.95 8.78 -16.31
N THR A 235 -17.51 8.27 -15.15
CA THR A 235 -16.64 7.10 -15.06
C THR A 235 -17.29 6.04 -14.19
N PHE A 236 -17.48 4.84 -14.75
CA PHE A 236 -17.95 3.65 -14.07
C PHE A 236 -16.80 2.66 -13.97
N LYS A 237 -16.32 2.42 -12.74
CA LYS A 237 -15.11 1.66 -12.49
C LYS A 237 -15.31 0.54 -11.47
N LYS A 238 -14.80 -0.67 -11.72
CA LYS A 238 -14.77 -1.74 -10.69
C LYS A 238 -16.12 -2.09 -10.05
N ASN A 239 -17.25 -1.79 -10.70
CA ASN A 239 -18.56 -2.12 -10.16
C ASN A 239 -18.89 -3.60 -10.41
N ASN A 240 -19.62 -4.21 -9.49
CA ASN A 240 -20.06 -5.60 -9.56
C ASN A 240 -21.60 -5.65 -9.62
N ILE A 241 -22.16 -6.11 -10.73
CA ILE A 241 -23.61 -6.22 -10.94
C ILE A 241 -23.97 -7.69 -11.18
N HIS A 242 -24.79 -8.28 -10.32
CA HIS A 242 -25.11 -9.71 -10.40
C HIS A 242 -26.49 -10.06 -9.81
N ASP A 243 -26.94 -11.29 -10.08
CA ASP A 243 -28.14 -11.89 -9.46
C ASP A 243 -29.45 -11.09 -9.58
N ILE A 244 -29.56 -10.25 -10.62
CA ILE A 244 -30.81 -9.61 -10.99
C ILE A 244 -31.58 -10.56 -11.90
N ARG A 245 -32.82 -10.91 -11.57
CA ARG A 245 -33.55 -12.02 -12.23
C ARG A 245 -35.04 -11.73 -12.35
N ILE A 246 -35.67 -12.37 -13.34
CA ILE A 246 -37.13 -12.50 -13.36
C ILE A 246 -37.52 -13.45 -12.22
N SER A 247 -38.12 -12.88 -11.17
CA SER A 247 -38.48 -13.57 -9.93
C SER A 247 -39.84 -13.09 -9.43
N PRO A 248 -40.95 -13.72 -9.86
CA PRO A 248 -42.27 -13.41 -9.34
C PRO A 248 -42.35 -13.65 -7.81
N PRO A 249 -43.15 -12.88 -7.06
CA PRO A 249 -44.15 -11.93 -7.56
C PRO A 249 -43.61 -10.51 -7.81
N GLU A 250 -42.40 -10.18 -7.36
CA GLU A 250 -41.82 -8.83 -7.44
C GLU A 250 -41.38 -8.48 -8.86
N SER A 251 -40.82 -9.44 -9.59
CA SER A 251 -40.31 -9.27 -10.96
C SER A 251 -40.98 -10.26 -11.91
N VAL A 252 -42.02 -9.80 -12.63
CA VAL A 252 -42.79 -10.65 -13.55
C VAL A 252 -42.35 -10.50 -15.00
N ASN A 253 -42.08 -9.28 -15.44
CA ASN A 253 -41.63 -9.00 -16.81
C ASN A 253 -40.79 -7.71 -16.88
N PRO A 254 -39.71 -7.58 -16.08
CA PRO A 254 -38.77 -6.47 -16.26
C PRO A 254 -37.87 -6.71 -17.48
N HIS A 255 -37.46 -5.63 -18.12
CA HIS A 255 -36.15 -5.54 -18.74
C HIS A 255 -35.08 -5.50 -17.63
N ILE A 256 -33.99 -6.23 -17.82
CA ILE A 256 -32.89 -6.22 -16.85
C ILE A 256 -31.64 -6.03 -17.67
N ASP A 257 -31.01 -4.87 -17.49
CA ASP A 257 -29.67 -4.64 -18.01
C ASP A 257 -28.72 -4.30 -16.86
N CYS A 258 -27.45 -4.65 -17.02
CA CYS A 258 -26.43 -4.15 -16.09
C CYS A 258 -26.27 -2.64 -16.25
N PHE A 259 -26.23 -2.15 -17.49
CA PHE A 259 -26.12 -0.74 -17.82
C PHE A 259 -27.14 -0.37 -18.90
N GLN A 260 -28.04 0.56 -18.59
CA GLN A 260 -29.05 1.02 -19.55
C GLN A 260 -29.04 2.55 -19.71
N THR A 261 -29.26 2.99 -20.94
CA THR A 261 -29.46 4.40 -21.26
C THR A 261 -30.44 4.61 -22.42
N TRP A 262 -31.05 5.79 -22.45
CA TRP A 262 -31.87 6.30 -23.54
C TRP A 262 -31.99 7.81 -23.48
N ALA A 263 -32.12 8.48 -24.63
CA ALA A 263 -32.43 9.90 -24.68
C ALA A 263 -33.95 10.15 -24.74
N GLY A 264 -34.40 11.21 -24.08
CA GLY A 264 -35.80 11.64 -24.11
C GLY A 264 -36.01 13.02 -23.50
N THR A 265 -37.26 13.42 -23.31
CA THR A 265 -37.60 14.74 -22.74
C THR A 265 -37.03 14.95 -21.32
N ASN A 266 -36.86 13.87 -20.55
CA ASN A 266 -36.43 13.91 -19.16
C ASN A 266 -35.01 13.35 -18.93
N ASN A 267 -34.40 12.75 -19.97
CA ASN A 267 -33.13 12.05 -19.86
C ASN A 267 -32.18 12.58 -20.93
N GLU A 268 -31.04 13.08 -20.48
CA GLU A 268 -30.05 13.63 -21.39
C GLU A 268 -29.31 12.51 -22.12
N LEU A 269 -28.88 12.82 -23.33
CA LEU A 269 -28.00 11.95 -24.11
C LEU A 269 -26.77 11.52 -23.30
N ALA A 270 -26.46 10.23 -23.29
CA ALA A 270 -25.23 9.72 -22.69
C ALA A 270 -24.02 9.97 -23.62
N GLN A 271 -23.02 10.68 -23.11
CA GLN A 271 -21.89 11.17 -23.91
C GLN A 271 -20.54 11.13 -23.16
N ASP A 272 -19.44 10.78 -23.83
CA ASP A 272 -18.07 10.88 -23.27
C ASP A 272 -17.91 10.09 -21.95
N ILE A 273 -18.42 8.86 -21.88
CA ILE A 273 -18.45 8.06 -20.65
C ILE A 273 -17.46 6.89 -20.75
N LEU A 274 -16.74 6.65 -19.65
CA LEU A 274 -15.81 5.54 -19.48
C LEU A 274 -16.41 4.45 -18.60
N PHE A 275 -16.36 3.20 -19.07
CA PHE A 275 -16.64 1.99 -18.31
C PHE A 275 -15.38 1.13 -18.26
N GLU A 276 -14.78 0.96 -17.08
CA GLU A 276 -13.59 0.13 -16.90
C GLU A 276 -13.63 -0.83 -15.71
N GLN A 277 -13.07 -2.03 -15.85
CA GLN A 277 -12.91 -2.99 -14.74
C GLN A 277 -14.24 -3.44 -14.10
N ASN A 278 -15.38 -3.27 -14.77
CA ASN A 278 -16.68 -3.68 -14.24
C ASN A 278 -16.92 -5.18 -14.48
N TYR A 279 -17.60 -5.82 -13.54
CA TYR A 279 -18.16 -7.16 -13.67
C TYR A 279 -19.68 -7.07 -13.79
N CYS A 280 -20.23 -7.79 -14.75
CA CYS A 280 -21.66 -7.93 -14.91
C CYS A 280 -22.03 -9.39 -15.21
N GLU A 281 -22.98 -9.92 -14.45
CA GLU A 281 -23.57 -11.24 -14.64
C GLU A 281 -25.08 -11.15 -14.81
N ASN A 282 -25.54 -11.37 -16.04
CA ASN A 282 -26.94 -11.29 -16.44
C ASN A 282 -27.29 -12.34 -17.50
N LEU A 283 -27.36 -13.60 -17.10
CA LEU A 283 -27.57 -14.76 -17.97
C LEU A 283 -29.06 -15.11 -18.18
N ASN A 284 -29.97 -14.20 -17.86
CA ASN A 284 -31.40 -14.40 -18.08
C ASN A 284 -31.75 -14.10 -19.55
N GLN A 285 -32.79 -14.75 -20.10
CA GLN A 285 -33.17 -14.56 -21.50
C GLN A 285 -33.66 -13.12 -21.78
N SER A 286 -33.21 -12.55 -22.90
CA SER A 286 -33.55 -11.20 -23.40
C SER A 286 -32.93 -10.03 -22.61
N MET A 287 -31.82 -10.25 -21.92
CA MET A 287 -31.22 -9.29 -20.99
C MET A 287 -29.77 -8.97 -21.38
N HIS A 288 -29.31 -7.73 -21.17
CA HIS A 288 -28.03 -7.25 -21.70
C HIS A 288 -27.02 -6.84 -20.62
N ALA A 289 -25.74 -6.83 -20.97
CA ALA A 289 -24.76 -6.06 -20.22
C ALA A 289 -24.95 -4.57 -20.47
N PHE A 290 -25.14 -4.17 -21.74
CA PHE A 290 -25.46 -2.80 -22.14
C PHE A 290 -26.65 -2.74 -23.07
N MET A 291 -27.60 -1.85 -22.75
CA MET A 291 -28.63 -1.39 -23.68
C MET A 291 -28.47 0.11 -23.91
N LEU A 292 -28.02 0.47 -25.13
CA LEU A 292 -27.63 1.84 -25.52
C LEU A 292 -28.67 2.46 -26.46
N ALA A 293 -29.88 2.73 -25.98
CA ALA A 293 -30.91 3.32 -26.84
C ALA A 293 -30.73 4.84 -27.02
N GLY A 294 -31.32 5.40 -28.08
CA GLY A 294 -31.62 6.84 -28.14
C GLY A 294 -30.48 7.82 -28.48
N GLY A 295 -29.32 7.38 -28.98
CA GLY A 295 -28.33 8.26 -29.63
C GLY A 295 -27.03 8.52 -28.85
N THR A 296 -26.64 7.62 -27.96
CA THR A 296 -25.38 7.66 -27.20
C THR A 296 -24.16 7.98 -28.06
N ASN A 297 -23.18 8.71 -27.51
CA ASN A 297 -22.03 9.15 -28.28
C ASN A 297 -20.71 9.06 -27.49
N ASN A 298 -19.64 8.60 -28.13
CA ASN A 298 -18.29 8.59 -27.54
C ASN A 298 -18.22 7.81 -26.21
N LEU A 299 -18.58 6.53 -26.26
CA LEU A 299 -18.48 5.64 -25.10
C LEU A 299 -17.23 4.77 -25.20
N THR A 300 -16.46 4.69 -24.11
CA THR A 300 -15.33 3.76 -24.00
C THR A 300 -15.64 2.67 -22.98
N ILE A 301 -15.65 1.42 -23.43
CA ILE A 301 -15.91 0.23 -22.62
C ILE A 301 -14.66 -0.64 -22.67
N LYS A 302 -13.85 -0.65 -21.60
CA LYS A 302 -12.57 -1.35 -21.60
C LYS A 302 -12.30 -2.21 -20.36
N ASN A 303 -11.55 -3.30 -20.50
CA ASN A 303 -11.15 -4.13 -19.36
C ASN A 303 -12.33 -4.58 -18.48
N ASN A 304 -13.48 -4.94 -19.06
CA ASN A 304 -14.64 -5.41 -18.29
C ASN A 304 -14.87 -6.91 -18.52
N ILE A 305 -15.65 -7.52 -17.62
CA ILE A 305 -16.08 -8.92 -17.72
C ILE A 305 -17.60 -8.96 -17.78
N PHE A 306 -18.12 -9.47 -18.88
CA PHE A 306 -19.55 -9.58 -19.15
C PHE A 306 -19.94 -11.04 -19.30
N LYS A 307 -20.67 -11.58 -18.32
CA LYS A 307 -21.38 -12.85 -18.40
C LYS A 307 -22.85 -12.59 -18.65
N ALA A 308 -23.23 -12.32 -19.89
CA ALA A 308 -24.57 -11.84 -20.21
C ALA A 308 -25.19 -12.54 -21.42
N TYR A 309 -26.53 -12.64 -21.44
CA TYR A 309 -27.28 -13.19 -22.57
C TYR A 309 -27.04 -12.38 -23.84
N GLY A 310 -27.20 -11.06 -23.76
CA GLY A 310 -26.67 -10.09 -24.72
C GLY A 310 -25.52 -9.30 -24.09
N GLY A 311 -24.43 -9.06 -24.81
CA GLY A 311 -23.37 -8.16 -24.31
C GLY A 311 -23.79 -6.70 -24.48
N ILE A 312 -23.39 -6.06 -25.59
CA ILE A 312 -23.76 -4.69 -25.93
C ILE A 312 -24.83 -4.69 -27.01
N ASN A 313 -25.91 -3.96 -26.82
CA ASN A 313 -26.94 -3.72 -27.82
C ASN A 313 -27.17 -2.22 -28.01
N THR A 314 -27.01 -1.72 -29.25
CA THR A 314 -27.16 -0.28 -29.52
C THR A 314 -28.55 0.16 -29.96
N GLY A 315 -29.49 -0.75 -30.25
CA GLY A 315 -30.90 -0.44 -30.55
C GLY A 315 -31.16 0.77 -31.47
N GLY A 316 -30.28 1.03 -32.45
CA GLY A 316 -30.39 2.17 -33.38
C GLY A 316 -29.81 3.51 -32.90
N GLY A 317 -29.07 3.56 -31.79
CA GLY A 317 -28.73 4.82 -31.13
C GLY A 317 -27.38 4.86 -30.43
N ALA A 318 -26.28 4.46 -31.09
CA ALA A 318 -24.92 4.73 -30.61
C ALA A 318 -24.01 5.20 -31.75
N ASP A 319 -23.10 6.14 -31.47
CA ASP A 319 -22.00 6.52 -32.37
C ASP A 319 -20.70 6.74 -31.57
N TYR A 320 -19.55 6.57 -32.22
CA TYR A 320 -18.23 6.59 -31.57
C TYR A 320 -18.13 5.63 -30.38
N LEU A 321 -18.38 4.34 -30.63
CA LEU A 321 -18.31 3.30 -29.61
C LEU A 321 -16.95 2.59 -29.62
N TYR A 322 -16.21 2.66 -28.51
CA TYR A 322 -14.89 2.04 -28.35
C TYR A 322 -14.95 0.89 -27.35
N VAL A 323 -14.67 -0.34 -27.79
CA VAL A 323 -14.78 -1.57 -27.00
C VAL A 323 -13.44 -2.29 -27.00
N TYR A 324 -12.69 -2.20 -25.89
CA TYR A 324 -11.29 -2.65 -25.82
C TYR A 324 -11.03 -3.65 -24.70
N ASN A 325 -10.30 -4.73 -24.95
CA ASN A 325 -9.80 -5.58 -23.87
C ASN A 325 -10.90 -6.08 -22.91
N ASN A 326 -12.09 -6.44 -23.39
CA ASN A 326 -13.14 -7.02 -22.54
C ASN A 326 -13.20 -8.55 -22.70
N VAL A 327 -13.77 -9.24 -21.72
CA VAL A 327 -14.20 -10.64 -21.85
C VAL A 327 -15.73 -10.68 -21.94
N PHE A 328 -16.25 -11.17 -23.06
CA PHE A 328 -17.66 -11.50 -23.22
C PHE A 328 -17.82 -13.02 -23.14
N ALA A 329 -18.41 -13.49 -22.05
CA ALA A 329 -18.69 -14.91 -21.81
C ALA A 329 -20.20 -15.17 -21.84
N ASN A 330 -20.62 -16.28 -22.45
CA ASN A 330 -22.03 -16.64 -22.54
C ASN A 330 -22.21 -18.16 -22.38
N SER A 331 -23.44 -18.66 -22.51
CA SER A 331 -23.73 -20.09 -22.55
C SER A 331 -24.20 -20.52 -23.93
N LEU A 332 -23.57 -21.58 -24.45
CA LEU A 332 -23.95 -22.22 -25.71
C LEU A 332 -25.32 -22.92 -25.65
N SER A 333 -25.98 -22.95 -24.49
CA SER A 333 -27.34 -23.48 -24.34
C SER A 333 -28.44 -22.50 -24.77
N TYR A 334 -28.13 -21.20 -24.94
CA TYR A 334 -29.12 -20.22 -25.34
C TYR A 334 -29.44 -20.29 -26.84
N TYR A 335 -30.65 -19.88 -27.21
CA TYR A 335 -31.15 -19.87 -28.59
C TYR A 335 -31.61 -18.46 -28.96
N GLN A 336 -31.47 -18.09 -30.24
CA GLN A 336 -31.97 -16.86 -30.87
C GLN A 336 -31.67 -15.53 -30.14
N TYR A 337 -30.85 -14.67 -30.77
CA TYR A 337 -30.52 -13.30 -30.29
C TYR A 337 -29.52 -13.16 -29.13
N ALA A 338 -29.01 -14.26 -28.56
CA ALA A 338 -27.92 -14.20 -27.57
C ALA A 338 -26.54 -13.98 -28.26
N GLY A 339 -25.96 -12.78 -28.14
CA GLY A 339 -24.69 -12.43 -28.78
C GLY A 339 -23.91 -11.36 -28.03
N ALA A 340 -22.62 -11.20 -28.35
CA ALA A 340 -21.75 -10.32 -27.59
C ALA A 340 -21.91 -8.84 -27.94
N ILE A 341 -21.89 -8.45 -29.23
CA ILE A 341 -22.04 -7.03 -29.61
C ILE A 341 -23.01 -6.89 -30.78
N GLY A 342 -24.09 -6.14 -30.59
CA GLY A 342 -25.06 -5.78 -31.60
C GLY A 342 -25.04 -4.29 -31.92
N LEU A 343 -24.59 -3.96 -33.13
CA LEU A 343 -24.54 -2.63 -33.69
C LEU A 343 -25.71 -2.43 -34.65
N GLU A 344 -26.65 -1.58 -34.28
CA GLU A 344 -27.75 -1.15 -35.14
C GLU A 344 -27.58 0.34 -35.45
N SER A 345 -27.45 0.67 -36.74
CA SER A 345 -27.31 2.04 -37.27
C SER A 345 -26.18 2.88 -36.65
N VAL A 346 -25.03 2.25 -36.38
CA VAL A 346 -23.81 2.85 -35.80
C VAL A 346 -22.85 3.33 -36.90
N ALA A 347 -22.39 4.58 -36.84
CA ALA A 347 -21.52 5.16 -37.89
C ALA A 347 -20.02 5.10 -37.59
N HIS A 348 -19.61 4.91 -36.33
CA HIS A 348 -18.22 4.78 -35.90
C HIS A 348 -18.12 3.84 -34.70
N ALA A 349 -17.37 2.75 -34.84
CA ALA A 349 -17.01 1.90 -33.71
C ALA A 349 -15.64 1.25 -33.88
N LYS A 350 -14.94 1.02 -32.77
CA LYS A 350 -13.71 0.22 -32.72
C LYS A 350 -13.85 -0.90 -31.70
N ILE A 351 -13.62 -2.14 -32.12
CA ILE A 351 -13.72 -3.34 -31.28
C ILE A 351 -12.38 -4.09 -31.35
N PHE A 352 -11.53 -3.91 -30.35
CA PHE A 352 -10.15 -4.42 -30.34
C PHE A 352 -9.81 -5.20 -29.08
N ASN A 353 -8.91 -6.18 -29.19
CA ASN A 353 -8.35 -6.92 -28.07
C ASN A 353 -9.39 -7.61 -27.16
N ASN A 354 -10.62 -7.88 -27.61
CA ASN A 354 -11.63 -8.55 -26.78
C ASN A 354 -11.52 -10.08 -26.88
N ILE A 355 -11.93 -10.80 -25.84
CA ILE A 355 -12.19 -12.25 -25.89
C ILE A 355 -13.69 -12.50 -25.90
N PHE A 356 -14.14 -13.29 -26.87
CA PHE A 356 -15.51 -13.77 -27.00
C PHE A 356 -15.56 -15.28 -26.74
N TYR A 357 -16.03 -15.65 -25.56
CA TYR A 357 -16.08 -17.03 -25.09
C TYR A 357 -17.53 -17.54 -25.09
N ASP A 358 -17.78 -18.67 -25.75
CA ASP A 358 -19.06 -19.38 -25.75
C ASP A 358 -20.25 -18.57 -26.26
N GLN A 359 -20.07 -17.88 -27.39
CA GLN A 359 -21.11 -17.08 -28.02
C GLN A 359 -22.03 -17.94 -28.91
N PRO A 360 -23.32 -18.14 -28.55
CA PRO A 360 -24.21 -19.09 -29.23
C PRO A 360 -24.74 -18.59 -30.58
N TYR A 361 -24.86 -17.27 -30.77
CA TYR A 361 -25.47 -16.70 -31.98
C TYR A 361 -24.53 -15.83 -32.80
N HIS A 362 -24.13 -14.62 -32.33
CA HIS A 362 -23.17 -13.77 -33.04
C HIS A 362 -22.15 -13.20 -32.08
N THR A 363 -20.90 -13.15 -32.54
CA THR A 363 -19.84 -12.44 -31.81
C THR A 363 -20.03 -10.94 -31.97
N VAL A 364 -20.17 -10.46 -33.20
CA VAL A 364 -20.55 -9.09 -33.51
C VAL A 364 -21.62 -9.11 -34.61
N THR A 365 -22.66 -8.28 -34.51
CA THR A 365 -23.59 -8.05 -35.63
C THR A 365 -23.66 -6.57 -35.94
N ALA A 366 -23.76 -6.23 -37.22
CA ALA A 366 -23.92 -4.86 -37.71
C ALA A 366 -25.08 -4.81 -38.72
N ILE A 367 -26.14 -4.10 -38.35
CA ILE A 367 -27.39 -3.99 -39.12
C ILE A 367 -27.81 -2.52 -39.27
N GLY A 368 -28.62 -2.24 -40.29
CA GLY A 368 -29.02 -0.86 -40.62
C GLY A 368 -27.91 -0.05 -41.29
N ASP A 369 -28.02 1.27 -41.23
CA ASP A 369 -27.10 2.22 -41.88
C ASP A 369 -25.79 2.36 -41.10
N THR A 370 -25.01 1.27 -41.07
CA THR A 370 -23.72 1.19 -40.36
C THR A 370 -22.54 1.55 -41.27
N SER A 371 -21.57 2.31 -40.76
CA SER A 371 -20.35 2.68 -41.49
C SER A 371 -19.14 2.79 -40.55
N ASN A 372 -17.92 2.90 -41.09
CA ASN A 372 -16.64 3.08 -40.36
C ASN A 372 -16.47 2.21 -39.08
N ILE A 373 -16.77 0.91 -39.19
CA ILE A 373 -16.57 -0.05 -38.10
C ILE A 373 -15.21 -0.72 -38.25
N GLU A 374 -14.35 -0.61 -37.25
CA GLU A 374 -13.04 -1.25 -37.18
C GLU A 374 -13.07 -2.39 -36.15
N ILE A 375 -12.74 -3.62 -36.56
CA ILE A 375 -12.73 -4.80 -35.69
C ILE A 375 -11.47 -5.61 -35.98
N ASP A 376 -10.51 -5.64 -35.06
CA ASP A 376 -9.25 -6.39 -35.22
C ASP A 376 -8.66 -6.82 -33.85
N TYR A 377 -7.69 -7.74 -33.85
CA TYR A 377 -6.98 -8.22 -32.64
C TYR A 377 -7.85 -8.84 -31.54
N ASN A 378 -9.05 -9.33 -31.85
CA ASN A 378 -9.88 -10.04 -30.88
C ASN A 378 -9.64 -11.55 -30.99
N LEU A 379 -10.11 -12.30 -29.98
CA LEU A 379 -10.10 -13.76 -29.95
C LEU A 379 -11.52 -14.29 -29.72
N ALA A 380 -11.92 -15.35 -30.43
CA ALA A 380 -13.24 -15.96 -30.28
C ALA A 380 -13.15 -17.49 -30.19
N TYR A 381 -13.84 -18.09 -29.23
CA TYR A 381 -13.81 -19.54 -28.98
C TYR A 381 -15.12 -20.07 -28.39
N ASN A 382 -15.59 -21.20 -28.91
CA ASN A 382 -16.71 -21.96 -28.36
C ASN A 382 -16.19 -23.30 -27.82
N SER A 383 -16.41 -23.53 -26.53
CA SER A 383 -15.92 -24.66 -25.73
C SER A 383 -16.49 -26.01 -26.14
N ASN A 384 -17.66 -26.03 -26.79
CA ASN A 384 -18.23 -27.26 -27.37
C ASN A 384 -17.64 -27.62 -28.75
N GLY A 385 -16.67 -26.84 -29.25
CA GLY A 385 -16.00 -27.05 -30.53
C GLY A 385 -16.76 -26.55 -31.76
N THR A 386 -17.92 -25.89 -31.62
CA THR A 386 -18.56 -25.23 -32.76
C THR A 386 -17.73 -24.04 -33.23
N THR A 387 -17.92 -23.63 -34.47
CA THR A 387 -17.33 -22.39 -34.97
C THR A 387 -18.07 -21.20 -34.37
N PRO A 388 -17.37 -20.26 -33.69
CA PRO A 388 -17.97 -18.99 -33.33
C PRO A 388 -18.49 -18.29 -34.59
N HIS A 389 -19.74 -17.87 -34.56
CA HIS A 389 -20.30 -17.02 -35.59
C HIS A 389 -19.60 -15.66 -35.55
N CYS A 390 -19.14 -15.20 -36.71
CA CYS A 390 -18.28 -14.03 -36.80
C CYS A 390 -19.08 -12.73 -36.83
N ILE A 391 -18.92 -11.92 -37.89
CA ILE A 391 -19.65 -10.66 -38.08
C ILE A 391 -20.83 -10.89 -39.03
N GLN A 392 -22.05 -10.65 -38.55
CA GLN A 392 -23.23 -10.59 -39.40
C GLN A 392 -23.41 -9.18 -39.98
N TRP A 393 -23.38 -9.04 -41.31
CA TRP A 393 -23.76 -7.81 -42.04
C TRP A 393 -25.08 -8.06 -42.79
N GLY A 394 -26.20 -7.58 -42.24
CA GLY A 394 -27.52 -7.90 -42.79
C GLY A 394 -27.77 -9.42 -42.84
N ASN A 395 -28.02 -9.99 -44.02
CA ASN A 395 -28.28 -11.44 -44.19
C ASN A 395 -27.03 -12.28 -44.47
N TYR A 396 -25.82 -11.71 -44.39
CA TYR A 396 -24.58 -12.41 -44.70
C TYR A 396 -23.70 -12.56 -43.46
N ASP A 397 -23.29 -13.80 -43.18
CA ASP A 397 -22.22 -14.12 -42.23
C ASP A 397 -20.91 -14.07 -43.02
N THR A 398 -20.13 -13.00 -42.88
CA THR A 398 -18.87 -12.82 -43.62
C THR A 398 -17.69 -12.81 -42.67
N CYS A 399 -16.88 -13.86 -42.75
CA CYS A 399 -15.57 -13.89 -42.14
C CYS A 399 -14.64 -12.91 -42.88
N LEU A 400 -14.50 -11.71 -42.30
CA LEU A 400 -13.45 -10.70 -42.55
C LEU A 400 -13.53 -9.91 -43.87
N PRO A 401 -13.12 -8.64 -43.80
CA PRO A 401 -11.85 -8.32 -44.43
C PRO A 401 -10.91 -7.57 -43.48
N THR A 402 -9.67 -8.10 -43.39
CA THR A 402 -8.37 -7.45 -43.14
C THR A 402 -8.30 -6.05 -42.49
N PRO A 403 -7.29 -5.81 -41.62
CA PRO A 403 -6.12 -6.68 -41.38
C PRO A 403 -6.40 -7.90 -40.48
N ASN A 404 -5.57 -8.94 -40.62
CA ASN A 404 -5.81 -10.32 -40.20
C ASN A 404 -5.14 -10.66 -38.85
N HIS A 405 -5.47 -9.96 -37.76
CA HIS A 405 -4.92 -10.29 -36.42
C HIS A 405 -5.93 -10.99 -35.49
N GLN A 406 -7.13 -11.26 -35.99
CA GLN A 406 -8.19 -11.96 -35.28
C GLN A 406 -7.84 -13.45 -35.04
N LEU A 407 -8.05 -13.94 -33.81
CA LEU A 407 -7.80 -15.33 -33.40
C LEU A 407 -9.12 -16.12 -33.25
N TRP A 408 -9.72 -16.53 -34.36
CA TRP A 408 -11.01 -17.26 -34.36
C TRP A 408 -10.83 -18.77 -34.20
N GLN A 409 -11.73 -19.39 -33.42
CA GLN A 409 -11.63 -20.80 -33.00
C GLN A 409 -10.35 -21.12 -32.21
N VAL A 410 -9.75 -20.12 -31.57
CA VAL A 410 -8.52 -20.28 -30.80
C VAL A 410 -8.87 -20.25 -29.32
N ASP A 411 -8.61 -21.35 -28.60
CA ASP A 411 -8.86 -21.44 -27.16
C ASP A 411 -8.01 -20.40 -26.40
N PRO A 412 -8.62 -19.48 -25.63
CA PRO A 412 -7.87 -18.51 -24.82
C PRO A 412 -7.11 -19.15 -23.66
N GLN A 413 -7.32 -20.44 -23.38
CA GLN A 413 -6.69 -21.19 -22.30
C GLN A 413 -6.89 -20.53 -20.93
N PHE A 414 -8.13 -20.20 -20.59
CA PHE A 414 -8.46 -19.63 -19.29
C PHE A 414 -8.15 -20.59 -18.13
N VAL A 415 -7.83 -20.04 -16.95
CA VAL A 415 -7.61 -20.77 -15.69
C VAL A 415 -8.83 -21.62 -15.34
N ASN A 416 -9.98 -20.98 -15.13
CA ASN A 416 -11.24 -21.66 -14.83
C ASN A 416 -12.47 -20.81 -15.22
N PRO A 417 -12.85 -20.79 -16.51
CA PRO A 417 -13.94 -19.94 -17.00
C PRO A 417 -15.31 -20.32 -16.42
N SER A 418 -15.51 -21.60 -16.05
CA SER A 418 -16.77 -22.06 -15.43
C SER A 418 -17.03 -21.43 -14.06
N SER A 419 -15.96 -21.02 -13.36
CA SER A 419 -16.03 -20.29 -12.09
C SER A 419 -15.97 -18.77 -12.25
N GLY A 420 -15.95 -18.25 -13.49
CA GLY A 420 -15.73 -16.83 -13.76
C GLY A 420 -14.26 -16.39 -13.72
N ASN A 421 -13.31 -17.32 -13.57
CA ASN A 421 -11.88 -16.99 -13.61
C ASN A 421 -11.35 -17.03 -15.05
N PHE A 422 -11.29 -15.85 -15.66
CA PHE A 422 -10.83 -15.63 -17.03
C PHE A 422 -9.36 -15.17 -17.13
N HIS A 423 -8.54 -15.42 -16.11
CA HIS A 423 -7.08 -15.25 -16.23
C HIS A 423 -6.53 -16.24 -17.27
N LEU A 424 -5.47 -15.84 -17.97
CA LEU A 424 -4.80 -16.68 -18.97
C LEU A 424 -3.88 -17.70 -18.29
N LYS A 425 -3.79 -18.92 -18.82
CA LYS A 425 -2.75 -19.90 -18.45
C LYS A 425 -1.46 -19.64 -19.22
N THR A 426 -0.34 -20.16 -18.68
CA THR A 426 0.94 -20.23 -19.39
C THR A 426 0.76 -20.87 -20.76
N GLY A 427 1.25 -20.21 -21.81
CA GLY A 427 1.15 -20.70 -23.19
C GLY A 427 -0.16 -20.34 -23.91
N SER A 428 -1.02 -19.53 -23.28
CA SER A 428 -2.21 -18.99 -23.94
C SER A 428 -1.83 -18.22 -25.22
N PRO A 429 -2.55 -18.44 -26.33
CA PRO A 429 -2.36 -17.70 -27.57
C PRO A 429 -2.82 -16.24 -27.50
N ALA A 430 -3.51 -15.83 -26.42
CA ALA A 430 -3.87 -14.44 -26.18
C ALA A 430 -2.70 -13.60 -25.65
N ILE A 431 -1.64 -14.25 -25.14
CA ILE A 431 -0.48 -13.59 -24.53
C ILE A 431 0.37 -12.89 -25.60
N ASN A 432 0.70 -11.62 -25.39
CA ASN A 432 1.45 -10.73 -26.28
C ASN A 432 0.87 -10.61 -27.70
N ALA A 433 -0.42 -10.90 -27.88
CA ALA A 433 -1.06 -10.98 -29.19
C ALA A 433 -1.95 -9.79 -29.54
N GLY A 434 -2.19 -8.88 -28.58
CA GLY A 434 -3.05 -7.71 -28.74
C GLY A 434 -2.36 -6.49 -29.35
N ALA A 435 -3.16 -5.57 -29.87
CA ALA A 435 -2.69 -4.26 -30.32
C ALA A 435 -2.29 -3.37 -29.14
N ASP A 436 -1.26 -2.53 -29.33
CA ASP A 436 -0.94 -1.45 -28.38
C ASP A 436 -2.05 -0.38 -28.41
N LEU A 437 -2.75 -0.27 -27.28
CA LEU A 437 -3.84 0.68 -27.08
C LEU A 437 -3.53 1.72 -25.99
N SER A 438 -2.24 1.95 -25.70
CA SER A 438 -1.79 2.94 -24.71
C SER A 438 -2.30 4.36 -25.02
N LEU A 439 -2.27 4.77 -26.29
CA LEU A 439 -2.81 6.06 -26.74
C LEU A 439 -4.35 6.15 -26.67
N SER A 440 -5.03 5.00 -26.56
CA SER A 440 -6.47 4.90 -26.31
C SER A 440 -6.78 4.82 -24.81
N GLY A 441 -5.77 4.97 -23.94
CA GLY A 441 -5.91 4.98 -22.49
C GLY A 441 -6.04 3.59 -21.84
N VAL A 442 -5.68 2.50 -22.54
CA VAL A 442 -5.71 1.13 -22.00
C VAL A 442 -4.36 0.81 -21.33
N ASN A 443 -4.04 1.49 -20.24
CA ASN A 443 -2.70 1.37 -19.62
C ASN A 443 -2.59 0.26 -18.56
N ASN A 444 -3.73 -0.22 -18.05
CA ASN A 444 -3.80 -1.30 -17.08
C ASN A 444 -4.84 -2.34 -17.53
N ASP A 445 -4.87 -3.52 -16.91
CA ASP A 445 -5.85 -4.58 -17.15
C ASP A 445 -7.03 -4.56 -16.15
N TYR A 446 -7.79 -5.65 -16.05
CA TYR A 446 -8.91 -5.81 -15.10
C TYR A 446 -8.47 -5.72 -13.63
N ASP A 447 -7.34 -6.35 -13.27
CA ASP A 447 -6.81 -6.36 -11.91
C ASP A 447 -6.00 -5.10 -11.55
N GLY A 448 -5.74 -4.26 -12.54
CA GLY A 448 -4.90 -3.07 -12.40
C GLY A 448 -3.42 -3.32 -12.67
N VAL A 449 -3.07 -4.47 -13.27
CA VAL A 449 -1.73 -4.76 -13.78
C VAL A 449 -1.44 -3.85 -14.98
N VAL A 450 -0.27 -3.20 -14.96
CA VAL A 450 0.18 -2.33 -16.06
C VAL A 450 0.39 -3.15 -17.33
N ARG A 451 -0.02 -2.63 -18.48
CA ARG A 451 0.18 -3.26 -19.79
C ARG A 451 1.33 -2.60 -20.57
N PRO A 452 2.16 -3.38 -21.30
CA PRO A 452 2.22 -4.84 -21.30
C PRO A 452 3.14 -5.41 -20.21
N GLN A 453 2.93 -6.66 -19.80
CA GLN A 453 3.87 -7.41 -18.93
C GLN A 453 4.85 -8.28 -19.73
N GLY A 454 4.63 -8.44 -21.03
CA GLY A 454 5.54 -9.10 -21.97
C GLY A 454 5.93 -8.20 -23.15
N SER A 455 6.16 -8.80 -24.32
CA SER A 455 6.54 -8.09 -25.53
C SER A 455 5.39 -7.32 -26.21
N GLY A 456 4.15 -7.51 -25.77
CA GLY A 456 2.96 -6.87 -26.33
C GLY A 456 1.77 -7.00 -25.38
N PHE A 457 0.66 -6.33 -25.72
CA PHE A 457 -0.55 -6.42 -24.92
C PHE A 457 -1.15 -7.82 -25.02
N ASP A 458 -1.82 -8.26 -23.96
CA ASP A 458 -2.65 -9.47 -24.04
C ASP A 458 -4.04 -9.15 -24.58
N ILE A 459 -4.60 -10.07 -25.36
CA ILE A 459 -6.02 -10.02 -25.76
C ILE A 459 -6.87 -10.42 -24.54
N GLY A 460 -7.94 -9.67 -24.28
CA GLY A 460 -8.88 -9.90 -23.18
C GLY A 460 -8.70 -8.92 -22.02
N ALA A 461 -9.47 -9.15 -20.95
CA ALA A 461 -9.54 -8.27 -19.79
C ALA A 461 -8.31 -8.34 -18.88
N TYR A 462 -7.59 -9.46 -18.88
CA TYR A 462 -6.42 -9.69 -18.02
C TYR A 462 -5.12 -9.61 -18.81
N GLU A 463 -4.07 -9.18 -18.15
CA GLU A 463 -2.68 -9.32 -18.58
C GLU A 463 -2.07 -10.53 -17.86
N TYR A 464 -1.39 -11.40 -18.58
CA TYR A 464 -0.77 -12.59 -18.05
C TYR A 464 0.47 -12.24 -17.25
N LEU A 465 0.41 -12.51 -15.95
CA LEU A 465 1.56 -12.50 -15.07
C LEU A 465 2.25 -13.86 -15.16
N SER A 466 3.49 -13.88 -15.66
CA SER A 466 4.33 -15.06 -15.56
C SER A 466 4.59 -15.36 -14.08
N THR A 467 4.10 -16.49 -13.56
CA THR A 467 4.57 -17.00 -12.27
C THR A 467 6.05 -17.35 -12.44
N GLY A 468 6.95 -16.63 -11.77
CA GLY A 468 8.38 -16.85 -11.98
C GLY A 468 8.84 -18.24 -11.54
N ASN A 469 9.96 -18.65 -12.11
CA ASN A 469 10.56 -19.97 -11.92
C ASN A 469 11.35 -20.03 -10.60
N THR A 470 11.45 -21.21 -10.01
CA THR A 470 12.36 -21.46 -8.89
C THR A 470 13.62 -22.15 -9.39
N TYR A 471 14.77 -21.56 -9.07
CA TYR A 471 16.11 -22.07 -9.35
C TYR A 471 16.84 -22.41 -8.05
N TYR A 472 17.62 -23.47 -8.05
CA TYR A 472 18.35 -23.99 -6.90
C TYR A 472 19.85 -23.98 -7.17
N VAL A 473 20.64 -23.56 -6.18
CA VAL A 473 22.10 -23.44 -6.25
C VAL A 473 22.75 -24.18 -5.07
N ASP A 474 23.62 -25.14 -5.36
CA ASP A 474 24.36 -25.96 -4.37
C ASP A 474 25.85 -26.00 -4.75
N SER A 475 26.69 -25.39 -3.92
CA SER A 475 28.15 -25.29 -4.16
C SER A 475 28.85 -26.66 -4.25
N SER A 476 28.30 -27.66 -3.56
CA SER A 476 28.93 -28.96 -3.32
C SER A 476 28.39 -30.06 -4.23
N ASN A 477 27.07 -30.09 -4.46
CA ASN A 477 26.40 -31.14 -5.25
C ASN A 477 25.79 -30.64 -6.56
N GLY A 478 25.88 -29.34 -6.86
CA GLY A 478 25.38 -28.77 -8.10
C GLY A 478 26.29 -29.02 -9.30
N SER A 479 25.75 -28.74 -10.49
CA SER A 479 26.49 -28.65 -11.75
C SER A 479 25.87 -27.55 -12.62
N ASP A 480 26.68 -26.69 -13.23
CA ASP A 480 26.20 -25.63 -14.13
C ASP A 480 25.63 -26.16 -15.45
N SER A 481 25.78 -27.47 -15.71
CA SER A 481 25.09 -28.19 -16.79
C SER A 481 23.64 -28.56 -16.44
N ASN A 482 23.23 -28.44 -15.17
CA ASN A 482 21.87 -28.76 -14.74
C ASN A 482 20.88 -27.66 -15.16
N SER A 483 19.59 -28.00 -15.20
CA SER A 483 18.53 -27.01 -15.43
C SER A 483 18.42 -25.97 -14.32
N GLY A 484 18.83 -26.33 -13.09
CA GLY A 484 18.65 -25.49 -11.90
C GLY A 484 17.23 -25.53 -11.34
N THR A 485 16.27 -26.15 -12.01
CA THR A 485 14.83 -26.07 -11.69
C THR A 485 14.34 -27.09 -10.64
N SER A 486 15.25 -27.82 -9.99
CA SER A 486 14.91 -28.72 -8.87
C SER A 486 16.08 -28.86 -7.90
N GLU A 487 15.79 -29.17 -6.63
CA GLU A 487 16.82 -29.44 -5.61
C GLU A 487 17.75 -30.61 -5.96
N SER A 488 17.28 -31.56 -6.77
CA SER A 488 18.05 -32.72 -7.23
C SER A 488 18.97 -32.42 -8.42
N SER A 489 18.79 -31.25 -9.05
CA SER A 489 19.55 -30.79 -10.20
C SER A 489 19.89 -29.29 -10.08
N PRO A 490 20.57 -28.84 -9.01
CA PRO A 490 20.87 -27.43 -8.80
C PRO A 490 22.07 -26.99 -9.66
N TRP A 491 22.17 -25.69 -9.92
CA TRP A 491 23.40 -25.08 -10.43
C TRP A 491 24.50 -25.09 -9.37
N GLN A 492 25.75 -24.91 -9.77
CA GLN A 492 26.89 -24.97 -8.85
C GLN A 492 27.45 -23.58 -8.52
N THR A 493 27.58 -22.68 -9.50
CA THR A 493 28.39 -21.46 -9.35
C THR A 493 27.59 -20.16 -9.36
N LEU A 494 28.12 -19.12 -8.70
CA LEU A 494 27.61 -17.75 -8.83
C LEU A 494 27.76 -17.21 -10.26
N SER A 495 28.78 -17.65 -11.00
CA SER A 495 28.94 -17.27 -12.41
C SER A 495 27.76 -17.72 -13.26
N LYS A 496 27.17 -18.88 -12.95
CA LYS A 496 25.96 -19.35 -13.62
C LYS A 496 24.76 -18.48 -13.28
N VAL A 497 24.57 -18.16 -12.00
CA VAL A 497 23.50 -17.26 -11.52
C VAL A 497 23.59 -15.89 -12.21
N ASN A 498 24.76 -15.23 -12.16
CA ASN A 498 24.97 -13.90 -12.75
C ASN A 498 24.87 -13.87 -14.29
N SER A 499 24.88 -15.03 -14.97
CA SER A 499 24.82 -15.10 -16.44
C SER A 499 23.40 -15.10 -17.01
N LEU A 500 22.37 -15.24 -16.17
CA LEU A 500 21.00 -15.48 -16.62
C LEU A 500 20.14 -14.23 -16.52
N PRO A 501 19.27 -13.99 -17.53
CA PRO A 501 18.27 -12.94 -17.47
C PRO A 501 17.02 -13.47 -16.74
N PHE A 502 16.97 -13.29 -15.42
CA PHE A 502 15.78 -13.61 -14.63
C PHE A 502 14.59 -12.74 -15.02
N GLN A 503 13.38 -13.29 -14.83
CA GLN A 503 12.09 -12.65 -15.09
C GLN A 503 11.40 -12.30 -13.76
N PRO A 504 10.49 -11.31 -13.75
CA PRO A 504 9.68 -11.02 -12.57
C PRO A 504 9.05 -12.27 -11.94
N GLY A 505 9.17 -12.40 -10.62
CA GLY A 505 8.68 -13.53 -9.82
C GLY A 505 9.67 -14.69 -9.68
N ASP A 506 10.82 -14.67 -10.38
CA ASP A 506 11.81 -15.75 -10.27
C ASP A 506 12.37 -15.83 -8.82
N ASN A 507 12.63 -17.05 -8.35
CA ASN A 507 13.22 -17.34 -7.05
C ASN A 507 14.56 -18.04 -7.24
N ILE A 508 15.64 -17.49 -6.70
CA ILE A 508 17.00 -18.05 -6.75
C ILE A 508 17.36 -18.49 -5.33
N LEU A 509 17.37 -19.80 -5.09
CA LEU A 509 17.52 -20.39 -3.77
C LEU A 509 18.91 -21.01 -3.58
N PHE A 510 19.67 -20.51 -2.61
CA PHE A 510 20.99 -21.02 -2.23
C PHE A 510 20.87 -22.06 -1.11
N LYS A 511 21.56 -23.19 -1.24
CA LYS A 511 21.47 -24.26 -0.24
C LYS A 511 22.12 -23.88 1.08
N ARG A 512 21.39 -24.05 2.19
CA ARG A 512 21.93 -23.93 3.54
C ARG A 512 23.13 -24.88 3.75
N GLY A 513 24.15 -24.38 4.45
CA GLY A 513 25.44 -25.05 4.61
C GLY A 513 26.38 -25.01 3.38
N SER A 514 26.00 -24.36 2.28
CA SER A 514 26.91 -24.09 1.15
C SER A 514 27.66 -22.77 1.33
N SER A 515 28.79 -22.66 0.64
CA SER A 515 29.60 -21.45 0.59
C SER A 515 30.08 -21.14 -0.83
N TRP A 516 30.06 -19.86 -1.22
CA TRP A 516 30.60 -19.38 -2.50
C TRP A 516 31.53 -18.19 -2.30
N THR A 517 32.60 -18.15 -3.09
CA THR A 517 33.56 -17.05 -3.12
C THR A 517 33.42 -16.28 -4.44
N GLY A 518 33.05 -15.01 -4.35
CA GLY A 518 33.02 -14.04 -5.44
C GLY A 518 34.40 -13.55 -5.88
N PRO A 519 34.47 -12.69 -6.90
CA PRO A 519 35.75 -12.23 -7.44
C PRO A 519 36.41 -11.20 -6.52
N ALA A 520 37.74 -11.27 -6.41
CA ALA A 520 38.57 -10.27 -5.70
C ALA A 520 39.03 -9.10 -6.59
N SER A 521 38.46 -8.98 -7.78
CA SER A 521 38.83 -7.95 -8.74
C SER A 521 38.29 -6.58 -8.34
N THR A 522 38.93 -5.53 -8.86
CA THR A 522 38.46 -4.16 -8.64
C THR A 522 37.01 -3.98 -9.09
N GLY A 523 36.15 -3.49 -8.19
CA GLY A 523 34.74 -3.19 -8.47
C GLY A 523 33.82 -4.39 -8.72
N SER A 524 34.23 -5.62 -8.37
CA SER A 524 33.36 -6.80 -8.54
C SER A 524 32.37 -7.00 -7.40
N ALA A 525 31.27 -7.68 -7.73
CA ALA A 525 30.31 -8.23 -6.79
C ALA A 525 30.28 -9.76 -6.90
N ALA A 526 29.99 -10.49 -5.81
CA ALA A 526 29.74 -11.93 -5.88
C ALA A 526 28.40 -12.21 -6.60
N LEU A 527 27.36 -11.45 -6.23
CA LEU A 527 26.09 -11.38 -6.94
C LEU A 527 25.92 -10.00 -7.56
N ASP A 528 25.70 -9.96 -8.87
CA ASP A 528 25.45 -8.73 -9.63
C ASP A 528 24.07 -8.80 -10.27
N ILE A 529 23.09 -8.22 -9.59
CA ILE A 529 21.66 -8.37 -9.90
C ILE A 529 21.22 -7.20 -10.79
N THR A 530 20.90 -7.53 -12.05
CA THR A 530 20.50 -6.54 -13.08
C THR A 530 19.13 -6.79 -13.68
N SER A 531 18.52 -7.96 -13.42
CA SER A 531 17.16 -8.26 -13.87
C SER A 531 16.16 -7.63 -12.90
N PRO A 532 15.22 -6.78 -13.37
CA PRO A 532 14.18 -6.22 -12.51
C PRO A 532 13.01 -7.18 -12.31
N GLY A 533 12.44 -7.16 -11.11
CA GLY A 533 11.10 -7.67 -10.84
C GLY A 533 10.03 -6.64 -11.20
N ASN A 534 8.83 -6.82 -10.67
CA ASN A 534 7.78 -5.80 -10.66
C ASN A 534 7.02 -5.82 -9.32
N SER A 535 6.12 -4.84 -9.13
CA SER A 535 5.40 -4.64 -7.86
C SER A 535 4.53 -5.81 -7.40
N THR A 536 4.15 -6.71 -8.30
CA THR A 536 3.36 -7.90 -7.98
C THR A 536 4.20 -9.18 -7.95
N ASN A 537 5.35 -9.18 -8.62
CA ASN A 537 6.24 -10.33 -8.79
C ASN A 537 7.71 -9.89 -8.65
N PRO A 538 8.18 -9.66 -7.41
CA PRO A 538 9.60 -9.38 -7.16
C PRO A 538 10.47 -10.59 -7.48
N ILE A 539 11.75 -10.38 -7.80
CA ILE A 539 12.73 -11.45 -7.92
C ILE A 539 13.37 -11.68 -6.56
N THR A 540 13.37 -12.93 -6.09
CA THR A 540 13.82 -13.26 -4.74
C THR A 540 15.12 -14.05 -4.77
N PHE A 541 16.13 -13.59 -4.03
CA PHE A 541 17.36 -14.31 -3.74
C PHE A 541 17.30 -14.75 -2.28
N SER A 542 17.15 -16.06 -2.05
CA SER A 542 16.87 -16.63 -0.73
C SER A 542 17.59 -17.97 -0.51
N ALA A 543 17.23 -18.69 0.56
CA ALA A 543 17.85 -19.95 0.93
C ALA A 543 16.88 -21.13 0.87
N TYR A 544 17.40 -22.36 0.70
CA TYR A 544 16.64 -23.60 0.84
C TYR A 544 17.40 -24.67 1.64
N GLY A 545 16.69 -25.71 2.07
CA GLY A 545 17.24 -26.80 2.87
C GLY A 545 17.33 -26.46 4.36
N ALA A 546 18.16 -27.20 5.09
CA ALA A 546 18.36 -27.04 6.54
C ALA A 546 19.85 -26.80 6.86
N GLY A 547 20.13 -26.24 8.03
CA GLY A 547 21.48 -25.91 8.50
C GLY A 547 21.80 -24.41 8.46
N PRO A 548 23.08 -24.04 8.60
CA PRO A 548 23.54 -22.66 8.61
C PRO A 548 23.13 -21.87 7.35
N LEU A 549 23.05 -20.54 7.46
CA LEU A 549 22.79 -19.68 6.31
C LEU A 549 23.80 -19.95 5.18
N PRO A 550 23.39 -19.89 3.91
CA PRO A 550 24.33 -19.98 2.80
C PRO A 550 25.31 -18.80 2.85
N VAL A 551 26.61 -19.09 2.76
CA VAL A 551 27.66 -18.08 2.86
C VAL A 551 28.05 -17.59 1.47
N ILE A 552 27.95 -16.29 1.23
CA ILE A 552 28.49 -15.63 0.04
C ILE A 552 29.56 -14.65 0.49
N THR A 553 30.78 -14.83 0.00
CA THR A 553 31.92 -14.01 0.40
C THR A 553 32.59 -13.34 -0.80
N THR A 554 33.02 -12.09 -0.66
CA THR A 554 33.80 -11.37 -1.68
C THR A 554 35.13 -10.91 -1.10
N PRO A 555 36.21 -11.69 -1.19
CA PRO A 555 37.50 -11.27 -0.63
C PRO A 555 38.11 -10.13 -1.45
N GLY A 556 38.86 -9.24 -0.82
CA GLY A 556 39.60 -8.19 -1.53
C GLY A 556 40.00 -7.04 -0.62
N THR A 557 40.80 -6.11 -1.15
CA THR A 557 41.19 -4.87 -0.46
C THR A 557 40.75 -3.62 -1.23
N ASP A 558 39.91 -3.78 -2.25
CA ASP A 558 39.36 -2.66 -3.03
C ASP A 558 38.00 -2.27 -2.47
N ASN A 559 37.85 -1.00 -2.08
CA ASN A 559 36.65 -0.50 -1.40
C ASN A 559 35.43 -0.46 -2.34
N ARG A 560 35.59 -0.79 -3.62
CA ARG A 560 34.48 -0.97 -4.57
C ARG A 560 33.99 -2.42 -4.68
N THR A 561 34.58 -3.36 -3.94
CA THR A 561 34.08 -4.74 -3.88
C THR A 561 32.75 -4.82 -3.12
N ARG A 562 31.86 -5.71 -3.54
CA ARG A 562 30.54 -5.93 -2.93
C ARG A 562 30.28 -7.42 -2.72
N VAL A 563 29.51 -7.81 -1.71
CA VAL A 563 28.94 -9.16 -1.71
C VAL A 563 27.78 -9.21 -2.70
N VAL A 564 26.79 -8.35 -2.51
CA VAL A 564 25.64 -8.20 -3.41
C VAL A 564 25.59 -6.77 -3.95
N ARG A 565 25.49 -6.64 -5.27
CA ARG A 565 25.22 -5.38 -5.96
C ARG A 565 23.88 -5.48 -6.67
N VAL A 566 22.98 -4.57 -6.38
CA VAL A 566 21.66 -4.46 -7.02
C VAL A 566 21.65 -3.22 -7.92
N ARG A 567 21.22 -3.41 -9.17
CA ARG A 567 21.03 -2.38 -10.20
C ARG A 567 19.68 -2.54 -10.89
N ALA A 568 18.68 -2.90 -10.10
CA ALA A 568 17.36 -3.30 -10.55
C ALA A 568 16.32 -3.03 -9.44
N ASP A 569 15.05 -3.01 -9.84
CA ASP A 569 13.93 -2.77 -8.93
C ASP A 569 13.24 -4.09 -8.53
N TRP A 570 12.50 -4.04 -7.43
CA TRP A 570 11.66 -5.14 -6.94
C TRP A 570 12.47 -6.44 -6.70
N ILE A 571 13.60 -6.30 -6.04
CA ILE A 571 14.47 -7.40 -5.61
C ILE A 571 14.28 -7.65 -4.11
N ILE A 572 14.17 -8.92 -3.73
CA ILE A 572 14.19 -9.37 -2.33
C ILE A 572 15.48 -10.15 -2.09
N ILE A 573 16.25 -9.76 -1.07
CA ILE A 573 17.45 -10.48 -0.62
C ILE A 573 17.24 -10.92 0.83
N GLU A 574 17.21 -12.23 1.07
CA GLU A 574 16.92 -12.75 2.41
C GLU A 574 17.59 -14.08 2.76
N TYR A 575 17.77 -14.31 4.06
CA TYR A 575 18.31 -15.56 4.62
C TYR A 575 19.69 -15.95 4.08
N LEU A 576 20.56 -14.97 3.85
CA LEU A 576 21.96 -15.18 3.44
C LEU A 576 22.94 -14.69 4.50
N LYS A 577 24.12 -15.29 4.55
CA LYS A 577 25.28 -14.75 5.26
C LYS A 577 26.22 -14.10 4.23
N LEU A 578 26.43 -12.80 4.34
CA LEU A 578 27.15 -11.97 3.39
C LEU A 578 28.40 -11.38 4.06
N GLU A 579 29.60 -11.74 3.58
CA GLU A 579 30.81 -11.42 4.34
C GLU A 579 32.08 -11.08 3.53
N ASN A 580 33.00 -10.40 4.21
CA ASN A 580 34.39 -10.14 3.81
C ASN A 580 34.60 -9.22 2.59
N ALA A 581 33.56 -8.53 2.10
CA ALA A 581 33.74 -7.47 1.11
C ALA A 581 34.41 -6.24 1.74
N HIS A 582 35.47 -5.71 1.12
CA HIS A 582 36.08 -4.48 1.65
C HIS A 582 35.14 -3.27 1.53
N GLY A 583 34.27 -3.28 0.52
CA GLY A 583 33.24 -2.28 0.35
C GLY A 583 31.96 -2.59 1.11
N GLY A 584 30.89 -2.95 0.40
CA GLY A 584 29.56 -3.17 0.98
C GLY A 584 29.14 -4.64 1.03
N GLY A 585 28.38 -5.02 2.07
CA GLY A 585 27.65 -6.28 2.11
C GLY A 585 26.58 -6.32 1.03
N VAL A 586 25.60 -5.42 1.11
CA VAL A 586 24.61 -5.19 0.06
C VAL A 586 24.64 -3.73 -0.38
N ASP A 587 24.81 -3.48 -1.68
CA ASP A 587 24.67 -2.14 -2.25
C ASP A 587 23.47 -2.07 -3.19
N LEU A 588 22.50 -1.23 -2.85
CA LEU A 588 21.39 -0.80 -3.71
C LEU A 588 21.84 0.46 -4.45
N GLU A 589 22.31 0.32 -5.70
CA GLU A 589 22.88 1.43 -6.45
C GLU A 589 21.82 2.44 -6.90
N THR A 590 22.26 3.58 -7.42
CA THR A 590 21.36 4.62 -7.95
C THR A 590 20.38 4.05 -8.98
N GLY A 591 19.08 4.29 -8.75
CA GLY A 591 17.99 3.78 -9.57
C GLY A 591 17.61 2.34 -9.27
N SER A 592 18.06 1.78 -8.14
CA SER A 592 17.54 0.53 -7.58
C SER A 592 16.50 0.86 -6.53
N ASP A 593 15.24 0.91 -6.96
CA ASP A 593 14.12 1.37 -6.16
C ASP A 593 13.19 0.19 -5.80
N ASN A 594 12.42 0.33 -4.71
CA ASN A 594 11.42 -0.66 -4.29
C ASN A 594 12.00 -2.06 -3.97
N ASN A 595 13.22 -2.13 -3.43
CA ASN A 595 13.85 -3.38 -3.02
C ASN A 595 13.68 -3.66 -1.53
N ILE A 596 13.79 -4.94 -1.16
CA ILE A 596 13.74 -5.40 0.23
C ILE A 596 15.01 -6.19 0.56
N VAL A 597 15.74 -5.75 1.57
CA VAL A 597 16.85 -6.52 2.18
C VAL A 597 16.39 -6.91 3.58
N ARG A 598 16.36 -8.21 3.89
CA ARG A 598 15.88 -8.66 5.19
C ARG A 598 16.39 -10.02 5.66
N ASN A 599 16.40 -10.25 6.97
CA ASN A 599 16.75 -11.55 7.56
C ASN A 599 18.14 -12.09 7.12
N ASN A 600 19.09 -11.21 6.82
CA ASN A 600 20.45 -11.57 6.46
C ASN A 600 21.39 -11.40 7.66
N GLU A 601 22.51 -12.11 7.64
CA GLU A 601 23.67 -11.84 8.49
C GLU A 601 24.74 -11.16 7.63
N ILE A 602 25.20 -9.98 8.02
CA ILE A 602 26.20 -9.21 7.27
C ILE A 602 27.36 -8.88 8.19
N THR A 603 28.58 -9.32 7.82
CA THR A 603 29.74 -9.15 8.70
C THR A 603 31.04 -8.93 7.95
N ASN A 604 31.97 -8.25 8.62
CA ASN A 604 33.30 -7.94 8.11
C ASN A 604 33.25 -7.23 6.75
N THR A 605 32.44 -6.17 6.68
CA THR A 605 32.34 -5.29 5.53
C THR A 605 32.57 -3.83 5.91
N GLY A 606 32.88 -2.97 4.93
CA GLY A 606 32.99 -1.53 5.12
C GLY A 606 31.65 -0.86 5.43
N PHE A 607 30.66 -1.18 4.60
CA PHE A 607 29.25 -0.92 4.82
C PHE A 607 28.52 -2.24 5.02
N GLY A 608 27.59 -2.31 5.99
CA GLY A 608 26.63 -3.42 6.04
C GLY A 608 25.73 -3.37 4.80
N ILE A 609 24.92 -2.31 4.71
CA ILE A 609 24.02 -2.05 3.58
C ILE A 609 24.17 -0.59 3.11
N GLY A 610 24.54 -0.40 1.85
CA GLY A 610 24.57 0.91 1.19
C GLY A 610 23.35 1.14 0.30
N ILE A 611 22.65 2.25 0.48
CA ILE A 611 21.45 2.62 -0.28
C ILE A 611 21.71 3.92 -1.03
N SER A 612 21.47 3.89 -2.35
CA SER A 612 21.49 5.06 -3.25
C SER A 612 20.22 5.17 -4.11
N GLY A 613 19.25 4.27 -3.90
CA GLY A 613 17.91 4.30 -4.50
C GLY A 613 16.84 4.81 -3.53
N GLN A 614 15.58 4.62 -3.91
CA GLN A 614 14.40 5.11 -3.19
C GLN A 614 13.37 4.00 -2.93
N PHE A 615 12.50 4.22 -1.95
CA PHE A 615 11.41 3.30 -1.61
C PHE A 615 11.88 1.89 -1.23
N ASN A 616 13.14 1.76 -0.79
CA ASN A 616 13.69 0.50 -0.34
C ASN A 616 13.38 0.25 1.15
N GLN A 617 13.28 -1.02 1.51
CA GLN A 617 13.10 -1.47 2.90
C GLN A 617 14.29 -2.33 3.31
N VAL A 618 14.90 -1.98 4.44
CA VAL A 618 15.97 -2.76 5.08
C VAL A 618 15.49 -3.17 6.45
N ASN A 619 15.19 -4.45 6.65
CA ASN A 619 14.64 -4.89 7.92
C ASN A 619 15.02 -6.28 8.43
N HIS A 620 15.06 -6.45 9.76
CA HIS A 620 15.41 -7.73 10.40
C HIS A 620 16.79 -8.28 10.02
N ASP A 621 17.72 -7.44 9.54
CA ASP A 621 19.09 -7.86 9.27
C ASP A 621 19.94 -7.81 10.55
N TYR A 622 20.87 -8.74 10.67
CA TYR A 622 21.89 -8.77 11.70
C TYR A 622 23.24 -8.32 11.11
N ILE A 623 23.65 -7.09 11.41
CA ILE A 623 24.83 -6.45 10.84
C ILE A 623 25.87 -6.28 11.95
N HIS A 624 27.08 -6.85 11.77
CA HIS A 624 28.06 -6.82 12.85
C HIS A 624 29.53 -6.92 12.43
N ASP A 625 30.42 -6.43 13.29
CA ASP A 625 31.88 -6.53 13.13
C ASP A 625 32.36 -5.92 11.81
N LEU A 626 32.03 -4.64 11.61
CA LEU A 626 32.37 -3.91 10.40
C LEU A 626 33.82 -3.35 10.46
N HIS A 627 34.38 -3.00 9.31
CA HIS A 627 35.71 -2.36 9.23
C HIS A 627 35.66 -1.04 8.45
N MET A 628 36.76 -0.28 8.44
CA MET A 628 36.82 0.99 7.70
C MET A 628 36.69 0.76 6.18
N PHE A 629 35.78 1.48 5.53
CA PHE A 629 35.61 1.49 4.08
C PHE A 629 36.76 2.24 3.38
N THR A 630 37.14 3.39 3.91
CA THR A 630 38.35 4.15 3.53
C THR A 630 39.10 4.50 4.80
N ASN A 631 40.41 4.26 4.83
CA ASN A 631 41.26 4.56 5.99
C ASN A 631 42.66 5.00 5.54
N THR A 632 42.90 6.30 5.48
CA THR A 632 44.12 6.90 4.94
C THR A 632 44.71 7.96 5.88
N PRO A 633 46.04 8.06 6.03
CA PRO A 633 46.63 9.09 6.89
C PRO A 633 46.47 10.50 6.30
N GLY A 634 45.81 11.38 7.04
CA GLY A 634 45.67 12.80 6.76
C GLY A 634 44.66 13.07 5.65
N GLY A 635 43.61 13.82 5.97
CA GLY A 635 42.56 14.13 5.01
C GLY A 635 41.28 14.45 5.76
N ASN A 636 40.16 14.39 5.04
CA ASN A 636 38.83 14.27 5.63
C ASN A 636 38.06 13.28 4.74
N ASP A 637 38.63 12.08 4.57
CA ASP A 637 38.18 11.05 3.63
C ASP A 637 38.08 9.63 4.22
N ASP A 638 38.46 9.45 5.48
CA ASP A 638 38.11 8.25 6.26
C ASP A 638 36.59 8.11 6.32
N VAL A 639 36.10 6.88 6.06
CA VAL A 639 34.67 6.52 6.06
C VAL A 639 34.54 5.06 6.48
N GLY A 640 33.48 4.74 7.23
CA GLY A 640 33.22 3.40 7.77
C GLY A 640 33.57 3.34 9.26
N ALA A 641 33.15 2.35 10.04
CA ALA A 641 32.40 1.15 9.72
C ALA A 641 30.88 1.39 9.89
N ILE A 642 30.10 1.36 8.80
CA ILE A 642 28.72 1.88 8.81
C ILE A 642 27.71 0.76 8.61
N GLY A 643 26.75 0.63 9.53
CA GLY A 643 25.67 -0.35 9.47
C GLY A 643 24.82 -0.18 8.22
N VAL A 644 24.08 0.91 8.15
CA VAL A 644 23.28 1.29 6.96
C VAL A 644 23.65 2.71 6.50
N SER A 645 23.99 2.86 5.23
CA SER A 645 24.32 4.17 4.63
C SER A 645 23.20 4.62 3.67
N LEU A 646 22.60 5.77 3.94
CA LEU A 646 21.63 6.47 3.09
C LEU A 646 22.31 7.58 2.29
N ASN A 647 22.86 7.24 1.13
CA ASN A 647 23.68 8.12 0.31
C ASN A 647 22.95 8.55 -0.96
N ASN A 648 22.51 9.81 -1.01
CA ASN A 648 21.64 10.32 -2.07
C ASN A 648 20.37 9.45 -2.21
N ALA A 649 19.75 9.13 -1.07
CA ALA A 649 18.73 8.11 -0.93
C ALA A 649 17.54 8.66 -0.13
N SER A 650 16.41 8.85 -0.81
CA SER A 650 15.19 9.40 -0.22
C SER A 650 14.06 8.37 -0.18
N ASN A 651 13.11 8.55 0.75
CA ASN A 651 11.91 7.73 0.88
C ASN A 651 12.18 6.25 1.22
N ASN A 652 13.24 5.95 1.97
CA ASN A 652 13.55 4.57 2.38
C ASN A 652 13.15 4.29 3.84
N GLU A 653 12.97 3.01 4.15
CA GLU A 653 12.69 2.51 5.49
C GLU A 653 13.84 1.62 5.98
N VAL A 654 14.32 1.89 7.20
CA VAL A 654 15.32 1.05 7.89
C VAL A 654 14.71 0.65 9.23
N SER A 655 14.32 -0.62 9.36
CA SER A 655 13.55 -1.05 10.53
C SER A 655 13.88 -2.42 11.10
N TYR A 656 13.71 -2.64 12.40
CA TYR A 656 13.90 -3.95 13.04
C TYR A 656 15.29 -4.60 12.88
N ASN A 657 16.31 -3.84 12.50
CA ASN A 657 17.66 -4.39 12.34
C ASN A 657 18.39 -4.47 13.68
N ARG A 658 19.26 -5.47 13.84
CA ARG A 658 20.23 -5.53 14.93
C ARG A 658 21.62 -5.21 14.38
N ILE A 659 22.13 -4.04 14.73
CA ILE A 659 23.38 -3.50 14.20
C ILE A 659 24.35 -3.31 15.37
N ILE A 660 25.41 -4.11 15.41
CA ILE A 660 26.32 -4.11 16.56
C ILE A 660 27.78 -3.98 16.12
N ARG A 661 28.59 -3.23 16.88
CA ARG A 661 30.01 -3.03 16.57
C ARG A 661 30.23 -2.44 15.16
N ALA A 662 29.40 -1.47 14.78
CA ALA A 662 29.64 -0.60 13.63
C ALA A 662 30.62 0.52 14.04
N ILE A 663 31.87 0.13 14.24
CA ILE A 663 32.96 0.99 14.70
C ILE A 663 34.31 0.40 14.26
N ALA A 664 35.21 1.23 13.74
CA ALA A 664 36.57 0.82 13.42
C ALA A 664 37.61 1.93 13.66
N PRO A 665 38.90 1.58 13.86
CA PRO A 665 39.97 2.57 14.02
C PRO A 665 40.21 3.40 12.75
N SER A 666 40.19 4.73 12.90
CA SER A 666 40.45 5.71 11.84
C SER A 666 41.80 6.42 12.08
N TYR A 667 42.55 6.71 11.02
CA TYR A 667 43.78 7.49 11.12
C TYR A 667 43.53 8.95 11.53
N ASP A 668 42.44 9.53 11.04
CA ASP A 668 42.16 10.96 11.18
C ASP A 668 41.20 11.29 12.34
N TYR A 669 40.29 10.38 12.66
CA TYR A 669 39.22 10.58 13.65
C TYR A 669 39.36 9.69 14.90
N ASN A 670 40.46 8.93 15.04
CA ASN A 670 40.69 7.89 16.05
C ASN A 670 39.78 6.66 15.86
N THR A 671 38.47 6.87 15.74
CA THR A 671 37.48 5.85 15.41
C THR A 671 36.37 6.46 14.56
N ASP A 672 35.80 5.66 13.67
CA ASP A 672 34.71 6.07 12.77
C ASP A 672 33.67 4.94 12.63
N GLY A 673 32.46 5.28 12.18
CA GLY A 673 31.33 4.37 11.98
C GLY A 673 30.04 4.79 12.67
N GLY A 674 29.01 3.99 12.48
CA GLY A 674 27.69 4.28 13.05
C GLY A 674 26.63 3.28 12.64
N VAL A 675 25.49 3.33 13.35
CA VAL A 675 24.36 2.44 13.08
C VAL A 675 23.69 2.81 11.76
N VAL A 676 23.29 4.08 11.57
CA VAL A 676 22.77 4.60 10.30
C VAL A 676 23.38 5.96 9.96
N GLU A 677 23.83 6.16 8.72
CA GLU A 677 24.38 7.45 8.28
C GLU A 677 23.69 8.01 7.05
N TRP A 678 23.44 9.32 7.06
CA TRP A 678 22.91 10.08 5.94
C TRP A 678 24.04 10.84 5.24
N TRP A 679 24.10 10.70 3.92
CA TRP A 679 25.01 11.46 3.09
C TRP A 679 24.30 12.05 1.87
N ALA A 680 24.58 13.32 1.55
CA ALA A 680 24.03 14.04 0.39
C ALA A 680 22.50 14.22 0.45
N ASN A 681 21.79 14.07 -0.68
CA ASN A 681 20.34 14.35 -0.76
C ASN A 681 19.53 13.14 -0.30
N SER A 682 19.06 13.14 0.95
CA SER A 682 18.44 11.95 1.57
C SER A 682 17.25 12.34 2.43
N ASP A 683 16.12 12.61 1.78
CA ASP A 683 14.88 13.12 2.38
C ASP A 683 13.88 12.00 2.72
N ASN A 684 12.97 12.27 3.65
CA ASN A 684 11.80 11.44 3.96
C ASN A 684 12.14 9.98 4.30
N ASN A 685 13.31 9.70 4.86
CA ASN A 685 13.65 8.35 5.32
C ASN A 685 13.08 8.10 6.72
N TYR A 686 12.67 6.87 6.98
CA TYR A 686 12.10 6.44 8.25
C TYR A 686 12.96 5.33 8.87
N VAL A 687 13.61 5.63 9.98
CA VAL A 687 14.50 4.72 10.70
C VAL A 687 13.88 4.39 12.05
N HIS A 688 13.41 3.16 12.22
CA HIS A 688 12.64 2.80 13.42
C HIS A 688 12.78 1.37 13.89
N HIS A 689 12.57 1.10 15.18
CA HIS A 689 12.59 -0.27 15.74
C HIS A 689 13.93 -0.98 15.59
N ASN A 690 15.02 -0.25 15.32
CA ASN A 690 16.36 -0.84 15.22
C ASN A 690 17.00 -0.94 16.61
N TRP A 691 17.83 -1.97 16.79
CA TRP A 691 18.75 -2.13 17.91
C TRP A 691 20.16 -1.79 17.45
N GLY A 692 20.70 -0.68 17.94
CA GLY A 692 22.09 -0.27 17.71
C GLY A 692 22.93 -0.49 18.96
N GLU A 693 24.06 -1.19 18.86
CA GLU A 693 24.91 -1.48 20.03
C GLU A 693 26.41 -1.33 19.76
N ALA A 694 27.15 -0.80 20.73
CA ALA A 694 28.62 -0.74 20.73
C ALA A 694 29.25 -0.16 19.45
N SER A 695 28.59 0.83 18.85
CA SER A 695 29.00 1.50 17.61
C SER A 695 29.59 2.90 17.88
N ASN A 696 30.04 3.63 16.85
CA ASN A 696 30.63 4.97 17.01
C ASN A 696 29.61 6.13 16.93
N GLY A 697 28.34 5.79 16.80
CA GLY A 697 27.19 6.69 16.86
C GLY A 697 25.92 5.93 16.50
N PHE A 698 24.75 6.39 16.95
CA PHE A 698 23.50 5.85 16.41
C PHE A 698 23.21 6.44 15.02
N PHE A 699 23.32 7.76 14.85
CA PHE A 699 23.29 8.31 13.51
C PHE A 699 24.12 9.57 13.28
N GLU A 700 24.60 9.70 12.04
CA GLU A 700 25.29 10.90 11.55
C GLU A 700 24.62 11.41 10.28
N VAL A 701 24.65 12.73 10.08
CA VAL A 701 24.07 13.40 8.90
C VAL A 701 25.07 14.38 8.32
N GLY A 702 25.46 14.16 7.07
CA GLY A 702 26.42 14.99 6.37
C GLY A 702 26.15 15.12 4.87
N GLY A 703 26.96 15.93 4.21
CA GLY A 703 26.90 16.10 2.77
C GLY A 703 27.86 17.16 2.27
N ARG A 704 27.46 17.87 1.23
CA ARG A 704 28.17 19.02 0.66
C ARG A 704 27.23 20.21 0.56
N SER A 705 27.83 21.40 0.43
CA SER A 705 27.07 22.64 0.21
C SER A 705 26.00 22.50 -0.87
N GLY A 706 24.74 22.70 -0.47
CA GLY A 706 23.56 22.59 -1.34
C GLY A 706 22.81 21.25 -1.23
N ASN A 707 23.34 20.28 -0.48
CA ASN A 707 22.61 19.05 -0.15
C ASN A 707 21.57 19.27 0.95
N HIS A 708 20.61 18.33 1.01
CA HIS A 708 19.50 18.36 1.95
C HIS A 708 19.15 16.95 2.49
N ALA A 709 18.76 16.88 3.76
CA ALA A 709 18.30 15.68 4.44
C ALA A 709 17.06 16.04 5.28
N LEU A 710 15.95 16.25 4.58
CA LEU A 710 14.73 16.83 5.11
C LEU A 710 13.67 15.78 5.46
N ASN A 711 12.84 16.09 6.45
CA ASN A 711 11.69 15.31 6.92
C ASN A 711 12.03 13.86 7.30
N ASN A 712 13.26 13.62 7.74
CA ASN A 712 13.67 12.30 8.20
C ASN A 712 13.12 12.03 9.60
N VAL A 713 12.79 10.78 9.89
CA VAL A 713 12.24 10.34 11.17
C VAL A 713 13.11 9.23 11.74
N VAL A 714 13.52 9.39 12.99
CA VAL A 714 14.24 8.39 13.79
C VAL A 714 13.38 8.08 15.01
N ALA A 715 12.66 6.96 15.02
CA ALA A 715 11.70 6.68 16.08
C ALA A 715 11.69 5.24 16.62
N TYR A 716 11.35 5.05 17.90
CA TYR A 716 11.27 3.71 18.50
C TYR A 716 12.53 2.88 18.33
N ASN A 717 13.72 3.48 18.31
CA ASN A 717 14.97 2.72 18.27
C ASN A 717 15.52 2.52 19.68
N VAL A 718 16.30 1.46 19.84
CA VAL A 718 17.14 1.23 21.02
C VAL A 718 18.59 1.54 20.64
N SER A 719 19.19 2.51 21.32
CA SER A 719 20.61 2.84 21.20
C SER A 719 21.32 2.46 22.48
N LEU A 720 22.22 1.48 22.43
CA LEU A 720 22.94 0.95 23.59
C LEU A 720 24.45 1.12 23.45
N ASN A 721 25.04 1.98 24.27
CA ASN A 721 26.48 2.20 24.36
C ASN A 721 27.14 2.51 23.00
N ASN A 722 26.47 3.33 22.19
CA ASN A 722 26.94 3.74 20.86
C ASN A 722 27.83 4.99 20.91
N ARG A 723 28.36 5.34 22.09
CA ARG A 723 29.17 6.53 22.36
C ARG A 723 28.37 7.82 22.24
N SER A 724 27.91 8.15 21.04
CA SER A 724 27.02 9.27 20.77
C SER A 724 25.69 8.77 20.21
N PHE A 725 24.63 9.57 20.35
CA PHE A 725 23.36 9.25 19.72
C PHE A 725 23.28 9.89 18.33
N SER A 726 23.58 11.19 18.22
CA SER A 726 23.47 11.87 16.93
C SER A 726 24.49 12.99 16.71
N HIS A 727 25.02 13.07 15.49
CA HIS A 727 25.79 14.21 14.98
C HIS A 727 25.18 14.75 13.68
N LEU A 728 24.80 16.03 13.65
CA LEU A 728 24.29 16.68 12.44
C LEU A 728 25.24 17.77 11.94
N HIS A 729 25.72 17.60 10.71
CA HIS A 729 26.53 18.61 10.05
C HIS A 729 25.67 19.73 9.48
N VAL A 730 25.18 20.65 10.32
CA VAL A 730 24.45 21.86 9.89
C VAL A 730 25.37 23.07 9.64
N GLY A 731 26.68 22.85 9.68
CA GLY A 731 27.71 23.87 9.41
C GLY A 731 29.03 23.24 8.95
N GLY A 732 30.02 24.08 8.64
CA GLY A 732 31.35 23.60 8.26
C GLY A 732 31.42 22.91 6.89
N THR A 733 32.43 22.06 6.71
CA THR A 733 32.77 21.44 5.42
C THR A 733 31.70 20.47 4.91
N PHE A 734 31.02 19.79 5.83
CA PHE A 734 30.04 18.75 5.52
C PHE A 734 28.58 19.22 5.67
N ALA A 735 28.38 20.54 5.64
CA ALA A 735 27.10 21.17 5.89
C ALA A 735 25.99 20.64 4.96
N VAL A 736 24.85 20.30 5.55
CA VAL A 736 23.61 19.87 4.89
C VAL A 736 22.42 20.62 5.49
N ASP A 737 21.42 20.94 4.67
CA ASP A 737 20.13 21.44 5.16
C ASP A 737 19.30 20.26 5.70
N ALA A 738 19.10 20.20 7.01
CA ALA A 738 18.54 19.02 7.67
C ALA A 738 17.40 19.37 8.62
N ASN A 739 16.33 18.56 8.59
CA ASN A 739 15.33 18.50 9.65
C ASN A 739 14.95 17.06 10.00
N PHE A 740 15.05 16.74 11.28
CA PHE A 740 14.81 15.42 11.82
C PHE A 740 13.76 15.45 12.93
N ARG A 741 12.83 14.50 12.90
CA ARG A 741 12.02 14.12 14.06
C ARG A 741 12.67 12.93 14.74
N VAL A 742 12.99 13.09 16.02
CA VAL A 742 13.65 12.08 16.85
C VAL A 742 12.73 11.76 18.01
N GLU A 743 12.02 10.64 17.94
CA GLU A 743 10.80 10.42 18.72
C GLU A 743 10.74 9.03 19.35
N ASN A 744 10.32 8.92 20.61
CA ASN A 744 10.09 7.62 21.27
C ASN A 744 11.32 6.67 21.25
N ASN A 745 12.56 7.17 21.21
CA ASN A 745 13.73 6.29 21.27
C ASN A 745 14.15 6.02 22.73
N THR A 746 14.73 4.84 22.96
CA THR A 746 15.39 4.50 24.23
C THR A 746 16.90 4.53 24.05
N ILE A 747 17.55 5.49 24.72
CA ILE A 747 18.96 5.83 24.52
C ILE A 747 19.72 5.58 25.82
N ILE A 748 20.59 4.60 25.79
CA ILE A 748 21.35 4.11 26.94
C ILE A 748 22.83 4.27 26.63
N GLU A 749 23.55 5.02 27.46
CA GLU A 749 25.00 5.12 27.44
C GLU A 749 25.50 4.91 28.86
N THR A 750 26.03 3.74 29.15
CA THR A 750 26.37 3.29 30.52
C THR A 750 27.80 2.78 30.63
N GLN A 751 28.57 2.84 29.54
CA GLN A 751 29.97 2.43 29.55
C GLN A 751 30.88 3.62 29.85
N SER A 752 32.03 3.32 30.48
CA SER A 752 32.97 4.34 30.95
C SER A 752 33.51 5.21 29.81
N HIS A 753 33.65 6.50 30.08
CA HIS A 753 33.93 7.57 29.13
C HIS A 753 35.15 7.34 28.23
N ASP A 754 34.88 7.20 26.92
CA ASP A 754 35.82 7.58 25.89
C ASP A 754 35.93 9.13 25.90
N PRO A 755 37.11 9.71 26.20
CA PRO A 755 37.27 11.17 26.33
C PRO A 755 37.07 11.95 25.04
N THR A 756 36.93 11.26 23.91
CA THR A 756 36.54 11.88 22.63
C THR A 756 35.04 12.16 22.55
N VAL A 757 34.23 11.49 23.38
CA VAL A 757 32.77 11.58 23.41
C VAL A 757 32.34 12.62 24.44
N TRP A 758 32.02 13.81 23.95
CA TRP A 758 31.72 14.95 24.80
C TRP A 758 30.24 15.33 24.85
N ALA A 759 29.40 14.81 23.93
CA ALA A 759 27.96 15.03 23.92
C ALA A 759 27.17 13.89 23.24
N MET A 760 25.96 13.59 23.73
CA MET A 760 25.05 12.63 23.08
C MET A 760 24.43 13.17 21.77
N ILE A 761 24.11 14.47 21.76
CA ILE A 761 23.52 15.19 20.62
C ILE A 761 24.41 16.39 20.30
N SER A 762 24.99 16.41 19.12
CA SER A 762 25.92 17.45 18.70
C SER A 762 25.72 17.93 17.26
N PHE A 763 26.23 19.12 16.98
CA PHE A 763 26.11 19.81 15.70
C PHE A 763 27.45 20.48 15.32
N SER A 764 27.79 20.53 14.04
CA SER A 764 28.97 21.27 13.53
C SER A 764 28.69 22.75 13.24
N GLY A 765 27.45 23.21 13.44
CA GLY A 765 26.99 24.60 13.25
C GLY A 765 25.85 24.98 14.20
N THR A 766 25.16 26.10 13.95
CA THR A 766 23.99 26.51 14.72
C THR A 766 22.72 25.90 14.10
N PRO A 767 22.06 24.92 14.76
CA PRO A 767 20.81 24.36 14.25
C PRO A 767 19.70 25.41 14.25
N GLN A 768 18.73 25.26 13.34
CA GLN A 768 17.48 26.03 13.38
C GLN A 768 16.47 25.33 14.30
N PRO A 769 15.44 26.03 14.82
CA PRO A 769 14.47 25.46 15.75
C PRO A 769 13.79 24.17 15.26
N ASN A 770 13.59 24.04 13.95
CA ASN A 770 12.98 22.88 13.30
C ASN A 770 13.99 21.89 12.71
N SER A 771 15.30 22.15 12.80
CA SER A 771 16.33 21.23 12.29
C SER A 771 16.40 19.93 13.08
N TYR A 772 15.97 19.94 14.34
CA TYR A 772 15.97 18.77 15.21
C TYR A 772 14.82 18.88 16.20
N ILE A 773 13.89 17.93 16.15
CA ILE A 773 12.70 17.87 17.00
C ILE A 773 12.82 16.62 17.86
N LEU A 774 13.15 16.78 19.14
CA LEU A 774 13.43 15.71 20.10
C LEU A 774 12.23 15.51 21.03
N ARG A 775 11.49 14.40 20.90
CA ARG A 775 10.24 14.19 21.67
C ARG A 775 10.08 12.80 22.25
N ASN A 776 9.53 12.69 23.45
CA ASN A 776 9.23 11.41 24.08
C ASN A 776 10.42 10.42 24.14
N ASN A 777 11.67 10.88 24.14
CA ASN A 777 12.83 9.97 24.22
C ASN A 777 13.24 9.72 25.68
N LEU A 778 13.78 8.53 25.94
CA LEU A 778 14.45 8.17 27.19
C LEU A 778 15.95 8.26 27.05
N PHE A 779 16.61 8.90 28.02
CA PHE A 779 18.06 8.95 28.13
C PHE A 779 18.50 8.40 29.49
N LEU A 780 19.24 7.29 29.50
CA LEU A 780 19.98 6.80 30.66
C LEU A 780 21.47 6.94 30.39
N ILE A 781 22.12 7.90 31.03
CA ILE A 781 23.49 8.30 30.71
C ILE A 781 24.40 8.17 31.93
N ASP A 782 25.58 7.59 31.71
CA ASP A 782 26.73 7.53 32.59
C ASP A 782 27.93 8.20 31.90
N ASP A 783 28.75 8.89 32.70
CA ASP A 783 30.07 9.44 32.35
C ASP A 783 30.19 10.34 31.08
N VAL A 784 29.11 10.63 30.32
CA VAL A 784 29.12 11.62 29.21
C VAL A 784 28.82 13.03 29.71
N LEU A 785 29.65 14.02 29.37
CA LEU A 785 29.54 15.36 29.94
C LEU A 785 28.22 16.07 29.59
N PHE A 786 27.76 15.99 28.33
CA PHE A 786 26.54 16.65 27.88
C PHE A 786 25.53 15.70 27.21
N ILE A 787 24.24 15.93 27.44
CA ILE A 787 23.24 15.53 26.44
C ILE A 787 23.41 16.41 25.20
N SER A 788 23.36 17.73 25.35
CA SER A 788 23.75 18.69 24.31
C SER A 788 24.23 20.00 24.93
N PRO A 789 25.35 20.61 24.51
CA PRO A 789 25.88 21.87 25.07
C PRO A 789 25.06 23.13 24.64
N ALA A 790 23.78 22.98 24.32
CA ALA A 790 23.02 23.90 23.48
C ALA A 790 23.00 25.35 24.00
N ASP A 791 22.70 25.59 25.28
CA ASP A 791 22.65 26.93 25.87
C ASP A 791 24.02 27.62 25.79
N SER A 792 25.11 26.87 26.04
CA SER A 792 26.47 27.41 26.00
C SER A 792 26.95 27.76 24.60
N ARG A 793 26.36 27.12 23.58
CA ARG A 793 26.64 27.31 22.15
C ARG A 793 25.64 28.24 21.46
N GLY A 794 24.55 28.63 22.14
CA GLY A 794 23.43 29.37 21.55
C GLY A 794 22.66 28.57 20.50
N TRP A 795 22.64 27.25 20.64
CA TRP A 795 21.87 26.36 19.76
C TRP A 795 20.41 26.35 20.17
N VAL A 796 19.51 26.37 19.19
CA VAL A 796 18.06 26.36 19.42
C VAL A 796 17.46 25.26 18.56
N PHE A 797 16.92 24.24 19.22
CA PHE A 797 16.18 23.14 18.58
C PHE A 797 14.97 22.80 19.45
N THR A 798 14.00 22.08 18.90
CA THR A 798 12.77 21.74 19.62
C THR A 798 13.00 20.50 20.48
N HIS A 799 12.66 20.58 21.77
CA HIS A 799 12.68 19.44 22.67
C HIS A 799 11.45 19.47 23.58
N GLU A 800 10.72 18.37 23.71
CA GLU A 800 9.52 18.28 24.56
C GLU A 800 9.28 16.85 25.06
N ASN A 801 8.75 16.71 26.28
CA ASN A 801 8.32 15.43 26.84
C ASN A 801 9.38 14.29 26.84
N ASN A 802 10.66 14.62 26.85
CA ASN A 802 11.76 13.67 27.07
C ASN A 802 12.00 13.42 28.57
N LEU A 803 12.56 12.25 28.88
CA LEU A 803 12.89 11.83 30.24
C LEU A 803 14.37 11.44 30.34
N TYR A 804 15.06 12.02 31.34
CA TYR A 804 16.50 11.89 31.51
C TYR A 804 16.84 11.27 32.87
N GLN A 805 17.78 10.34 32.89
CA GLN A 805 18.39 9.78 34.09
C GLN A 805 19.91 9.86 33.98
N PHE A 806 20.54 10.49 34.97
CA PHE A 806 21.99 10.62 35.07
C PHE A 806 22.53 9.72 36.17
N LEU A 807 23.50 8.87 35.82
CA LEU A 807 24.20 8.00 36.77
C LEU A 807 25.43 8.69 37.36
N ASP A 808 26.02 9.65 36.65
CA ASP A 808 27.12 10.48 37.12
C ASP A 808 26.66 11.93 37.40
N PHE A 809 27.12 12.49 38.53
CA PHE A 809 26.83 13.87 38.91
C PHE A 809 27.43 14.93 37.97
N ARG A 810 28.37 14.53 37.10
CA ARG A 810 29.00 15.36 36.07
C ARG A 810 28.16 15.46 34.80
N ASN A 811 27.17 14.58 34.58
CA ASN A 811 26.33 14.64 33.39
C ASN A 811 25.44 15.90 33.44
N ILE A 812 25.36 16.63 32.32
CA ILE A 812 24.62 17.89 32.23
C ILE A 812 23.72 17.86 30.98
N LEU A 813 22.47 18.31 31.11
CA LEU A 813 21.55 18.40 29.98
C LEU A 813 22.04 19.41 28.93
N GLY A 814 22.53 20.56 29.40
CA GLY A 814 23.10 21.65 28.61
C GLY A 814 22.09 22.52 27.84
N PHE A 815 20.80 22.30 28.12
CA PHE A 815 19.68 23.21 27.84
C PHE A 815 18.69 23.19 29.02
N SER A 816 17.79 24.18 29.06
CA SER A 816 16.74 24.28 30.07
C SER A 816 15.56 23.34 29.77
N LEU A 817 15.01 22.67 30.80
CA LEU A 817 13.84 21.78 30.64
C LEU A 817 12.56 22.54 30.27
N ASN A 818 11.76 21.96 29.38
CA ASN A 818 10.37 22.36 29.12
C ASN A 818 9.39 21.69 30.11
N SER A 819 8.14 22.15 30.15
CA SER A 819 7.15 21.73 31.17
C SER A 819 6.79 20.23 31.16
N GLY A 820 7.02 19.54 30.03
CA GLY A 820 6.81 18.10 29.89
C GLY A 820 8.03 17.24 30.21
N GLU A 821 9.22 17.84 30.39
CA GLU A 821 10.48 17.11 30.52
C GLU A 821 10.93 16.98 31.97
N LYS A 822 11.64 15.89 32.29
CA LYS A 822 12.06 15.60 33.67
C LYS A 822 13.44 14.95 33.72
N ILE A 823 14.19 15.29 34.77
CA ILE A 823 15.36 14.52 35.21
C ILE A 823 14.93 13.69 36.43
N THR A 824 14.82 12.38 36.29
CA THR A 824 14.42 11.45 37.35
C THR A 824 14.79 10.01 37.00
N ASP A 825 14.77 9.12 37.99
CA ASP A 825 14.88 7.68 37.78
C ASP A 825 13.76 7.16 36.85
N ILE A 826 14.16 6.56 35.72
CA ILE A 826 13.29 6.00 34.69
C ILE A 826 12.61 4.72 35.19
N ARG A 827 13.26 3.95 36.06
CA ARG A 827 12.74 2.67 36.59
C ARG A 827 12.49 1.63 35.50
N PHE A 828 13.54 1.30 34.75
CA PHE A 828 13.55 0.09 33.92
C PHE A 828 13.44 -1.18 34.78
N LYS A 829 12.95 -2.27 34.19
CA LYS A 829 12.92 -3.59 34.83
C LYS A 829 14.31 -4.08 35.17
N ASP A 830 15.19 -4.12 34.17
CA ASP A 830 16.57 -4.57 34.35
C ASP A 830 17.47 -4.10 33.19
N TYR A 831 17.81 -2.82 33.18
CA TYR A 831 18.62 -2.24 32.11
C TYR A 831 20.05 -2.79 32.07
N LEU A 832 20.56 -3.39 33.16
CA LEU A 832 21.89 -4.01 33.20
C LEU A 832 21.92 -5.30 32.39
N ASN A 833 20.80 -6.02 32.35
CA ASN A 833 20.60 -7.21 31.52
C ASN A 833 19.85 -6.88 30.22
N GLN A 834 19.90 -5.62 29.77
CA GLN A 834 19.29 -5.13 28.53
C GLN A 834 17.74 -5.26 28.47
N ASP A 835 17.05 -5.40 29.62
CA ASP A 835 15.59 -5.29 29.70
C ASP A 835 15.17 -3.84 29.97
N PHE A 836 14.91 -3.13 28.87
CA PHE A 836 14.50 -1.72 28.88
C PHE A 836 12.98 -1.52 29.00
N HIS A 837 12.22 -2.55 29.36
CA HIS A 837 10.81 -2.37 29.69
C HIS A 837 10.67 -1.58 30.99
N LEU A 838 9.57 -0.83 31.09
CA LEU A 838 9.28 -0.01 32.25
C LEU A 838 8.76 -0.86 33.42
N LEU A 839 9.18 -0.54 34.65
CA LEU A 839 8.49 -0.99 35.86
C LEU A 839 7.16 -0.24 35.99
N SER A 840 6.17 -0.86 36.64
CA SER A 840 4.84 -0.28 36.88
C SER A 840 4.83 1.07 37.62
N SER A 841 5.95 1.43 38.24
CA SER A 841 6.14 2.70 38.94
C SER A 841 6.91 3.74 38.12
N SER A 842 7.25 3.45 36.86
CA SER A 842 8.03 4.34 36.02
C SER A 842 7.29 5.66 35.78
N PRO A 843 7.99 6.81 35.85
CA PRO A 843 7.41 8.10 35.52
C PRO A 843 7.24 8.32 34.00
N ALA A 844 7.71 7.40 33.15
CA ALA A 844 7.51 7.45 31.70
C ALA A 844 6.11 7.00 31.26
N ILE A 845 5.43 6.20 32.09
CA ILE A 845 4.15 5.58 31.78
C ILE A 845 3.03 6.62 31.64
N ASN A 846 2.33 6.63 30.50
CA ASN A 846 1.21 7.50 30.15
C ASN A 846 1.52 9.00 30.28
N THR A 847 2.74 9.39 29.90
CA THR A 847 3.21 10.79 29.97
C THR A 847 3.81 11.32 28.67
N GLY A 848 3.91 10.46 27.66
CA GLY A 848 4.31 10.83 26.32
C GLY A 848 3.23 11.63 25.60
N LEU A 849 3.65 12.38 24.60
CA LEU A 849 2.78 13.03 23.64
C LEU A 849 2.18 12.00 22.69
N ASP A 850 0.91 12.16 22.32
CA ASP A 850 0.34 11.46 21.17
C ASP A 850 0.88 12.08 19.88
N LEU A 851 1.76 11.33 19.22
CA LEU A 851 2.44 11.70 17.99
C LEU A 851 1.89 10.90 16.78
N SER A 852 0.72 10.27 16.93
CA SER A 852 0.04 9.47 15.90
C SER A 852 0.76 8.18 15.47
N TYR A 853 1.62 7.63 16.32
CA TYR A 853 2.17 6.28 16.14
C TYR A 853 1.18 5.23 16.63
N THR A 854 1.21 4.05 16.02
CA THR A 854 0.26 2.96 16.31
C THR A 854 0.91 1.71 16.92
N ARG A 855 2.24 1.60 16.85
CA ARG A 855 3.03 0.46 17.33
C ARG A 855 4.29 0.94 18.06
N ASP A 856 4.66 0.24 19.13
CA ASP A 856 5.92 0.41 19.85
C ASP A 856 6.96 -0.63 19.40
N TYR A 857 8.15 -0.65 20.03
CA TYR A 857 9.23 -1.59 19.73
C TYR A 857 8.82 -3.06 19.80
N ASP A 858 7.88 -3.40 20.70
CA ASP A 858 7.37 -4.75 20.96
C ASP A 858 6.09 -5.07 20.16
N ASP A 859 5.78 -4.26 19.15
CA ASP A 859 4.56 -4.29 18.33
C ASP A 859 3.24 -4.15 19.13
N GLN A 860 3.30 -3.59 20.34
CA GLN A 860 2.12 -3.27 21.15
C GLN A 860 1.39 -2.05 20.59
N ASP A 861 0.07 -1.98 20.82
CA ASP A 861 -0.72 -0.81 20.41
C ASP A 861 -0.23 0.45 21.13
N VAL A 862 -0.09 1.57 20.41
CA VAL A 862 0.23 2.89 20.99
C VAL A 862 -0.96 3.83 20.81
N PRO A 863 -1.48 4.45 21.89
CA PRO A 863 -1.15 4.15 23.28
C PRO A 863 -1.81 2.83 23.74
N TYR A 864 -1.12 2.06 24.59
CA TYR A 864 -1.70 0.92 25.28
C TYR A 864 -2.55 1.39 26.47
N GLY A 865 -2.06 2.42 27.16
CA GLY A 865 -2.79 3.12 28.21
C GLY A 865 -3.58 4.34 27.71
N PRO A 866 -4.06 5.23 28.60
CA PRO A 866 -4.70 6.49 28.19
C PRO A 866 -3.82 7.43 27.35
N PHE A 867 -2.49 7.35 27.44
CA PHE A 867 -1.54 8.16 26.68
C PHE A 867 -0.29 7.33 26.35
N PRO A 868 0.50 7.68 25.32
CA PRO A 868 1.73 6.96 25.04
C PRO A 868 2.72 7.04 26.20
N ASP A 869 3.55 6.02 26.31
CA ASP A 869 4.71 6.01 27.18
C ASP A 869 5.89 6.74 26.52
N ILE A 870 6.79 7.29 27.34
CA ILE A 870 8.03 7.89 26.84
C ILE A 870 9.04 6.76 26.60
N GLY A 871 9.66 6.72 25.42
CA GLY A 871 10.67 5.74 25.02
C GLY A 871 10.15 4.71 24.03
N ALA A 872 10.98 3.70 23.77
CA ALA A 872 10.70 2.71 22.72
C ALA A 872 9.61 1.68 23.08
N TYR A 873 9.24 1.56 24.36
CA TYR A 873 8.37 0.50 24.86
C TYR A 873 7.15 1.06 25.60
N GLU A 874 5.98 0.50 25.32
CA GLU A 874 4.75 0.65 26.10
C GLU A 874 4.77 -0.30 27.30
N TYR A 875 4.30 0.20 28.43
CA TYR A 875 4.07 -0.57 29.62
C TYR A 875 2.75 -1.35 29.53
N VAL A 876 2.87 -2.65 29.27
CA VAL A 876 1.74 -3.57 29.21
C VAL A 876 1.54 -4.31 30.56
N VAL A 877 0.33 -4.23 31.12
CA VAL A 877 -0.07 -5.02 32.29
C VAL A 877 -0.44 -6.44 31.84
N LYS A 878 0.56 -7.33 31.71
CA LYS A 878 0.30 -8.73 31.30
C LYS A 878 -0.66 -9.44 32.26
N SER A 879 -1.81 -9.92 31.75
CA SER A 879 -2.41 -11.18 32.21
C SER A 879 -1.60 -12.35 31.64
N PRO A 880 -1.48 -13.52 32.31
CA PRO A 880 -0.62 -14.60 31.83
C PRO A 880 -1.05 -15.09 30.44
N SER A 881 -0.08 -15.15 29.52
CA SER A 881 -0.22 -15.34 28.07
C SER A 881 -0.31 -16.82 27.64
N THR A 882 -0.90 -17.06 26.46
CA THR A 882 -0.57 -18.23 25.61
C THR A 882 -0.13 -17.81 24.19
N THR A 883 1.16 -17.46 24.07
CA THR A 883 2.12 -17.66 22.95
C THR A 883 1.97 -16.92 21.59
N PRO A 884 3.06 -16.74 20.79
CA PRO A 884 4.51 -16.84 21.09
C PRO A 884 5.35 -15.59 20.74
N THR A 885 6.36 -15.35 21.58
CA THR A 885 7.55 -14.50 21.35
C THR A 885 8.49 -15.18 20.34
N PRO A 886 9.31 -14.46 19.54
CA PRO A 886 10.41 -15.08 18.79
C PRO A 886 11.25 -15.93 19.74
N SER A 887 11.55 -17.16 19.33
CA SER A 887 12.38 -18.05 20.15
C SER A 887 13.79 -17.46 20.26
N PRO A 888 14.35 -17.38 21.48
CA PRO A 888 15.78 -17.13 21.62
C PRO A 888 16.54 -18.21 20.86
N THR A 889 17.64 -17.82 20.22
CA THR A 889 18.64 -18.76 19.72
C THR A 889 18.99 -19.71 20.87
N PRO A 890 18.92 -21.04 20.69
CA PRO A 890 19.27 -21.96 21.76
C PRO A 890 20.71 -21.66 22.21
N PRO A 891 21.00 -21.66 23.52
CA PRO A 891 22.36 -21.49 24.01
C PRO A 891 23.29 -22.55 23.39
N PRO A 892 24.59 -22.26 23.28
CA PRO A 892 25.57 -23.26 22.85
C PRO A 892 25.37 -24.54 23.66
N GLU A 893 25.45 -25.73 23.04
CA GLU A 893 25.39 -27.00 23.78
C GLU A 893 26.49 -27.12 24.86
N THR A 894 27.48 -26.24 24.78
CA THR A 894 28.64 -26.12 25.67
C THR A 894 28.46 -25.17 26.85
N ASP A 895 27.32 -24.48 26.98
CA ASP A 895 26.95 -23.65 28.14
C ASP A 895 26.59 -24.56 29.33
N LEU A 896 27.53 -24.73 30.26
CA LEU A 896 27.39 -25.54 31.47
C LEU A 896 27.00 -24.72 32.69
N ASP A 897 27.06 -23.41 32.59
CA ASP A 897 26.96 -22.50 33.70
C ASP A 897 25.65 -21.70 33.74
N GLY A 898 24.99 -21.60 32.58
CA GLY A 898 23.67 -21.06 32.34
C GLY A 898 23.66 -19.57 32.02
N ASP A 899 24.80 -19.00 31.64
CA ASP A 899 24.97 -17.59 31.28
C ASP A 899 24.90 -17.33 29.76
N LEU A 900 24.60 -18.37 28.97
CA LEU A 900 24.32 -18.33 27.53
C LEU A 900 25.54 -18.11 26.63
N ASP A 901 26.76 -18.35 27.12
CA ASP A 901 27.97 -18.37 26.28
C ASP A 901 28.81 -19.65 26.45
N THR A 902 30.07 -19.63 26.02
CA THR A 902 31.02 -20.71 26.33
C THR A 902 32.34 -20.07 26.74
N ASP A 903 32.69 -20.17 28.02
CA ASP A 903 33.78 -19.40 28.60
C ASP A 903 34.66 -20.22 29.59
N PHE A 904 35.52 -19.51 30.33
CA PHE A 904 36.42 -20.12 31.33
C PHE A 904 35.67 -20.89 32.45
N LEU A 905 34.48 -20.44 32.83
CA LEU A 905 33.66 -21.08 33.84
C LEU A 905 33.10 -22.42 33.34
N ASP A 906 32.71 -22.52 32.07
CA ASP A 906 32.29 -23.80 31.47
C ASP A 906 33.43 -24.81 31.41
N LEU A 907 34.64 -24.37 31.06
CA LEU A 907 35.80 -25.25 31.11
C LEU A 907 36.06 -25.76 32.52
N LEU A 908 35.92 -24.90 33.53
CA LEU A 908 36.09 -25.30 34.91
C LEU A 908 35.02 -26.34 35.31
N ARG A 909 33.77 -26.18 34.88
CA ARG A 909 32.68 -27.14 35.12
C ARG A 909 32.90 -28.47 34.40
N LEU A 910 33.40 -28.45 33.17
CA LEU A 910 33.79 -29.65 32.42
C LEU A 910 34.89 -30.44 33.15
N ILE A 911 35.95 -29.76 33.60
CA ILE A 911 37.07 -30.40 34.33
C ILE A 911 36.57 -31.02 35.65
N LEU A 912 35.65 -30.36 36.34
CA LEU A 912 35.04 -30.88 37.57
C LEU A 912 34.13 -32.10 37.32
N GLY A 913 33.62 -32.26 36.10
CA GLY A 913 32.76 -33.37 35.68
C GLY A 913 33.49 -34.57 35.08
N PHE A 914 34.82 -34.51 34.89
CA PHE A 914 35.59 -35.52 34.16
C PHE A 914 35.42 -36.95 34.75
N GLY A 915 34.95 -37.88 33.93
CA GLY A 915 34.65 -39.27 34.32
C GLY A 915 33.28 -39.50 34.98
N ALA A 916 32.41 -38.49 35.07
CA ALA A 916 31.02 -38.61 35.49
C ALA A 916 30.08 -38.55 34.27
N GLY A 917 28.82 -39.00 34.40
CA GLY A 917 27.77 -38.75 33.41
C GLY A 917 26.97 -37.49 33.77
N GLY A 918 26.47 -36.75 32.78
CA GLY A 918 25.67 -35.54 33.03
C GLY A 918 25.76 -34.51 31.90
N LEU A 919 25.38 -33.26 32.20
CA LEU A 919 25.23 -32.16 31.23
C LEU A 919 26.52 -31.78 30.47
N ALA A 920 27.69 -32.26 30.92
CA ALA A 920 28.99 -31.99 30.31
C ALA A 920 29.50 -33.10 29.36
N ASP A 921 28.70 -34.15 29.12
CA ASP A 921 28.96 -35.22 28.16
C ASP A 921 28.34 -34.86 26.81
N PHE A 922 28.98 -33.91 26.12
CA PHE A 922 28.52 -33.33 24.86
C PHE A 922 28.52 -34.32 23.70
N ASN A 923 29.42 -35.32 23.74
CA ASN A 923 29.48 -36.37 22.72
C ASN A 923 28.54 -37.56 23.00
N HIS A 924 27.81 -37.52 24.12
CA HIS A 924 26.83 -38.51 24.57
C HIS A 924 27.37 -39.95 24.66
N THR A 925 28.63 -40.11 25.06
CA THR A 925 29.24 -41.44 25.23
C THR A 925 28.92 -42.07 26.59
N GLY A 926 28.26 -41.33 27.48
CA GLY A 926 27.87 -41.73 28.82
C GLY A 926 28.84 -41.29 29.91
N LEU A 927 29.94 -40.61 29.55
CA LEU A 927 30.97 -40.08 30.45
C LEU A 927 31.58 -38.81 29.86
N VAL A 928 31.85 -37.81 30.72
CA VAL A 928 32.67 -36.65 30.35
C VAL A 928 34.12 -37.11 30.17
N ASP A 929 34.65 -36.98 28.96
CA ASP A 929 36.01 -37.39 28.61
C ASP A 929 36.77 -36.34 27.76
N ILE A 930 37.92 -36.74 27.22
CA ILE A 930 38.79 -35.82 26.50
C ILE A 930 38.22 -35.37 25.14
N PHE A 931 37.24 -36.07 24.60
CA PHE A 931 36.57 -35.66 23.37
C PHE A 931 35.52 -34.57 23.63
N ASP A 932 34.91 -34.53 24.83
CA ASP A 932 34.05 -33.41 25.25
C ASP A 932 34.84 -32.12 25.44
N PHE A 933 36.10 -32.22 25.89
CA PHE A 933 37.03 -31.09 25.92
C PHE A 933 37.24 -30.52 24.51
N ASN A 934 37.43 -31.36 23.48
CA ASN A 934 37.60 -30.87 22.11
C ASN A 934 36.35 -30.17 21.55
N LEU A 935 35.15 -30.56 21.98
CA LEU A 935 33.91 -29.90 21.61
C LEU A 935 33.75 -28.55 22.32
N LEU A 936 34.12 -28.47 23.60
CA LEU A 936 34.13 -27.21 24.35
C LEU A 936 35.08 -26.19 23.71
N ILE A 937 36.33 -26.54 23.42
CA ILE A 937 37.30 -25.56 22.87
C ILE A 937 37.08 -25.25 21.38
N GLN A 938 36.24 -26.00 20.67
CA GLN A 938 35.81 -25.62 19.30
C GLN A 938 34.75 -24.52 19.31
N ASN A 939 34.05 -24.36 20.43
CA ASN A 939 33.01 -23.36 20.64
C ASN A 939 33.47 -22.20 21.57
N TRP A 940 34.75 -22.19 21.98
CA TRP A 940 35.41 -21.12 22.76
C TRP A 940 35.94 -19.97 21.90
#